data_AF-A0A849MYL7-F1
#
_entry.id   AF-A0A849MYL7-F1
#
_cell.length_a   1.000
_cell.length_b   1.000
_cell.length_c   1.000
_cell.angle_alpha   90.00
_cell.angle_beta   90.00
_cell.angle_gamma   90.00
#
_symmetry.space_group_name_H-M   'P 1'
#
loop_
_entity.id
_entity.type
_entity.pdbx_description
1 polymer ?
#
loop_
_entity_poly.entity_id
_entity_poly.type
_entity_poly.pdbx_seq_one_letter_code
_entity_poly.pdbx_strand_id
1 'polypeptide(L)'
;MGTISIATGAGSTNNADYIDVSSRGGAGGANRVWAGGGADRAVGSTGNDTLYGEDGNDQLVGNEGHDSLDGGIGHDALSGGTGNDTLDGGEGNDTANGGADDDLLSGGAGADQLNGDDGNDTIDGGADNDAITGGNGNDLLYGGDGDDRLNGGAGMNILHGGEGNDSLTGGADADALHGDAGADTLLGGDGADTLDGGDGADLLMAGNGDDLIIGGAGNDTIDSSAGQDTVLAGAGDDSIKQTAAAAPATGYDLIDGQDGWDTLHLHLTRAQWFDGAIQADIAGIQAHIAGADAQTVTYYANALHTTVTRVEGFDVTVAGVTLTAQDDAVAAQDDSATATLQAGSVTLDLLGNDNVPDLVRSVTLLSGPAHGSLVLNADNTVTLSYTAADFAYLPQGGSDTMSFTYRVTDADGDTGDATARVTMTGGVNDAPSSVSLTGGSVRENLAAGTVVGTLSAIDPDGDAVSFAVTGDKASLFEVVGNQLVTKASLDYETATQHVVGLRATDSHGATLDTSVTVQVIDEVSRLVSYTQSATQVTAGQDFSLALNGLLPSDGQAATLTVAATGDLDSDGLLINLLLTNHEYVALGFAGQSQVLDVQTADSVKSANGVVLGLTNLLLGAGSEQVTLAKAYAISGSAMQAEAADGTLTVTADLSSTVNANIDSRDGVTVTLSYYALV
;
A
#
# COMPACT_ATOMS: atom_id res chain seq x y z
N MET A 1 32.64 -50.76 73.37
CA MET A 1 31.17 -50.89 73.25
C MET A 1 30.52 -50.60 74.61
N GLY A 2 30.29 -49.33 74.90
CA GLY A 2 29.28 -48.92 75.87
C GLY A 2 28.04 -48.55 75.08
N THR A 3 26.91 -49.22 75.31
CA THR A 3 25.62 -48.86 74.71
C THR A 3 24.93 -47.89 75.68
N ILE A 4 24.65 -46.67 75.24
CA ILE A 4 23.84 -45.71 76.02
C ILE A 4 22.50 -45.58 75.31
N SER A 5 21.48 -46.25 75.86
CA SER A 5 20.10 -46.05 75.45
C SER A 5 19.39 -45.32 76.58
N ILE A 6 18.88 -44.11 76.32
CA ILE A 6 17.93 -43.47 77.22
C ILE A 6 16.57 -44.12 76.93
N ALA A 7 16.20 -45.12 77.72
CA ALA A 7 14.87 -45.70 77.61
C ALA A 7 13.82 -44.63 77.92
N THR A 8 12.77 -44.55 77.09
CA THR A 8 11.59 -43.68 77.26
C THR A 8 10.90 -43.95 78.61
N GLY A 9 11.43 -43.34 79.65
CA GLY A 9 10.84 -43.30 80.97
C GLY A 9 9.75 -42.25 80.98
N ALA A 10 8.49 -42.69 80.93
CA ALA A 10 7.28 -41.89 81.13
C ALA A 10 7.52 -40.60 81.96
N GLY A 11 7.58 -39.44 81.29
CA GLY A 11 7.45 -38.15 81.97
C GLY A 11 8.40 -37.00 81.58
N SER A 12 9.24 -37.08 80.54
CA SER A 12 9.92 -35.88 80.02
C SER A 12 9.12 -35.29 78.86
N THR A 13 8.14 -34.44 79.14
CA THR A 13 7.45 -33.61 78.14
C THR A 13 8.22 -32.31 77.90
N ASN A 14 9.56 -32.37 77.95
CA ASN A 14 10.45 -31.22 77.79
C ASN A 14 11.55 -31.53 76.77
N ASN A 15 11.12 -31.88 75.56
CA ASN A 15 11.50 -31.32 74.25
C ASN A 15 12.97 -31.01 73.89
N ALA A 16 13.96 -31.43 74.67
CA ALA A 16 15.38 -31.44 74.29
C ALA A 16 16.25 -32.19 75.31
N ASP A 17 16.79 -33.33 74.92
CA ASP A 17 17.80 -34.10 75.64
C ASP A 17 19.21 -33.74 75.12
N TYR A 18 20.19 -33.60 76.02
CA TYR A 18 21.60 -33.38 75.68
C TYR A 18 22.45 -34.59 76.08
N ILE A 19 23.00 -35.29 75.09
CA ILE A 19 23.81 -36.49 75.26
C ILE A 19 25.23 -36.22 74.75
N ASP A 20 26.21 -36.25 75.64
CA ASP A 20 27.61 -35.98 75.30
C ASP A 20 28.49 -37.10 75.84
N VAL A 21 29.07 -37.89 74.93
CA VAL A 21 29.98 -38.99 75.26
C VAL A 21 31.45 -38.60 75.13
N SER A 22 31.77 -37.44 74.55
CA SER A 22 33.14 -36.91 74.39
C SER A 22 33.91 -36.79 75.72
N SER A 23 33.21 -36.47 76.80
CA SER A 23 33.82 -36.16 78.11
C SER A 23 33.94 -37.35 79.06
N ARG A 24 33.40 -38.53 78.71
CA ARG A 24 33.33 -39.70 79.61
C ARG A 24 34.55 -40.63 79.49
N GLY A 25 35.71 -40.12 79.86
CA GLY A 25 36.74 -40.85 80.63
C GLY A 25 37.17 -42.26 80.21
N GLY A 26 37.13 -42.60 78.91
CA GLY A 26 37.52 -43.89 78.39
C GLY A 26 37.81 -43.86 76.89
N ALA A 27 38.84 -43.11 76.49
CA ALA A 27 39.55 -43.14 75.19
C ALA A 27 38.73 -43.61 73.96
N GLY A 28 38.22 -42.66 73.17
CA GLY A 28 37.95 -42.78 71.73
C GLY A 28 37.49 -44.14 71.22
N GLY A 29 36.49 -44.75 71.86
CA GLY A 29 36.04 -46.08 71.52
C GLY A 29 34.62 -46.04 71.02
N ALA A 30 34.31 -46.80 69.98
CA ALA A 30 32.99 -46.83 69.35
C ALA A 30 31.81 -46.87 70.34
N ASN A 31 30.97 -45.84 70.29
CA ASN A 31 29.76 -45.62 71.06
C ASN A 31 28.53 -45.78 70.17
N ARG A 32 27.39 -46.09 70.81
CA ARG A 32 26.09 -46.06 70.16
C ARG A 32 25.11 -45.30 71.04
N VAL A 33 24.50 -44.28 70.47
CA VAL A 33 23.63 -43.29 71.12
C VAL A 33 22.29 -43.26 70.40
N TRP A 34 21.20 -43.28 71.17
CA TRP A 34 19.85 -42.96 70.70
C TRP A 34 19.33 -41.78 71.49
N ALA A 35 18.98 -40.69 70.80
CA ALA A 35 18.51 -39.45 71.39
C ALA A 35 17.05 -39.59 71.86
N GLY A 36 16.18 -40.07 70.98
CA GLY A 36 14.82 -40.47 71.32
C GLY A 36 13.79 -39.59 70.62
N GLY A 37 12.79 -39.11 71.35
CA GLY A 37 11.76 -38.26 70.75
C GLY A 37 11.87 -36.84 71.28
N GLY A 38 11.79 -35.83 70.40
CA GLY A 38 11.96 -34.41 70.73
C GLY A 38 13.22 -33.83 70.10
N ALA A 39 13.44 -32.52 70.25
CA ALA A 39 14.58 -31.85 69.64
C ALA A 39 15.86 -31.99 70.48
N ASP A 40 16.68 -32.98 70.20
CA ASP A 40 17.79 -33.42 71.03
C ASP A 40 19.15 -32.95 70.48
N ARG A 41 20.21 -33.12 71.28
CA ARG A 41 21.60 -32.91 70.86
C ARG A 41 22.48 -34.05 71.33
N ALA A 42 23.04 -34.82 70.40
CA ALA A 42 23.95 -35.92 70.65
C ALA A 42 25.36 -35.61 70.12
N VAL A 43 26.38 -35.84 70.95
CA VAL A 43 27.79 -35.58 70.61
C VAL A 43 28.63 -36.81 70.89
N GLY A 44 29.28 -37.32 69.84
CA GLY A 44 30.24 -38.41 69.82
C GLY A 44 31.55 -38.08 70.53
N SER A 45 32.51 -38.99 70.38
CA SER A 45 33.81 -39.02 71.03
C SER A 45 34.91 -38.87 69.98
N THR A 46 36.07 -39.50 70.17
CA THR A 46 37.17 -39.47 69.18
C THR A 46 37.36 -40.82 68.50
N GLY A 47 36.30 -41.62 68.38
CA GLY A 47 36.36 -42.90 67.69
C GLY A 47 35.00 -43.24 67.12
N ASN A 48 34.95 -44.25 66.25
CA ASN A 48 33.81 -44.57 65.39
C ASN A 48 32.47 -44.74 66.12
N ASP A 49 31.67 -43.71 66.17
CA ASP A 49 30.42 -43.63 66.91
C ASP A 49 29.21 -43.85 66.00
N THR A 50 28.08 -44.23 66.61
CA THR A 50 26.80 -44.34 65.92
C THR A 50 25.76 -43.54 66.69
N LEU A 51 25.15 -42.55 66.06
CA LEU A 51 24.23 -41.59 66.67
C LEU A 51 22.89 -41.64 65.92
N TYR A 52 21.79 -41.85 66.65
CA TYR A 52 20.43 -41.83 66.12
C TYR A 52 19.65 -40.69 66.78
N GLY A 53 19.09 -39.77 66.00
CA GLY A 53 18.17 -38.72 66.44
C GLY A 53 16.79 -39.30 66.76
N GLU A 54 16.22 -40.00 65.77
CA GLU A 54 14.88 -40.58 65.75
C GLU A 54 13.78 -39.54 65.47
N ASP A 55 12.80 -39.29 66.34
CA ASP A 55 11.74 -38.33 66.03
C ASP A 55 12.11 -36.96 66.62
N GLY A 56 12.29 -35.90 65.84
CA GLY A 56 12.60 -34.58 66.39
C GLY A 56 13.39 -33.67 65.48
N ASN A 57 13.82 -32.53 66.01
CA ASN A 57 14.75 -31.65 65.30
C ASN A 57 16.08 -31.70 66.06
N ASP A 58 16.95 -32.61 65.64
CA ASP A 58 18.10 -33.07 66.38
C ASP A 58 19.40 -32.41 65.94
N GLN A 59 20.39 -32.43 66.81
CA GLN A 59 21.76 -31.99 66.52
C GLN A 59 22.73 -33.13 66.81
N LEU A 60 23.27 -33.76 65.77
CA LEU A 60 24.19 -34.89 65.87
C LEU A 60 25.60 -34.46 65.47
N VAL A 61 26.60 -34.77 66.30
CA VAL A 61 28.01 -34.40 66.05
C VAL A 61 28.92 -35.60 66.29
N GLY A 62 29.62 -36.10 65.27
CA GLY A 62 30.57 -37.22 65.35
C GLY A 62 31.88 -36.86 66.06
N ASN A 63 32.53 -35.79 65.60
CA ASN A 63 33.90 -35.34 65.92
C ASN A 63 34.98 -36.14 65.17
N GLU A 64 35.90 -36.80 65.88
CA GLU A 64 36.95 -37.58 65.20
C GLU A 64 36.49 -39.03 65.15
N GLY A 65 36.58 -39.70 63.99
CA GLY A 65 36.12 -41.07 63.90
C GLY A 65 35.83 -41.53 62.49
N HIS A 66 35.16 -42.66 62.38
CA HIS A 66 34.39 -43.01 61.19
C HIS A 66 32.99 -43.26 61.72
N ASP A 67 32.23 -42.20 61.78
CA ASP A 67 31.00 -42.09 62.52
C ASP A 67 29.81 -42.35 61.62
N SER A 68 28.69 -42.77 62.22
CA SER A 68 27.44 -43.02 61.52
C SER A 68 26.34 -42.24 62.24
N LEU A 69 25.80 -41.22 61.58
CA LEU A 69 24.77 -40.32 62.10
C LEU A 69 23.50 -40.52 61.27
N ASP A 70 22.37 -40.67 61.97
CA ASP A 70 21.04 -40.88 61.40
C ASP A 70 20.09 -39.91 62.12
N GLY A 71 19.61 -38.89 61.40
CA GLY A 71 18.73 -37.83 61.91
C GLY A 71 17.36 -38.40 62.26
N GLY A 72 16.69 -39.00 61.27
CA GLY A 72 15.43 -39.70 61.44
C GLY A 72 14.27 -38.90 60.88
N ILE A 73 13.33 -38.46 61.71
CA ILE A 73 12.19 -37.65 61.29
C ILE A 73 12.29 -36.27 61.93
N GLY A 74 12.45 -35.23 61.14
CA GLY A 74 12.18 -33.84 61.47
C GLY A 74 13.08 -32.87 60.73
N HIS A 75 13.79 -32.00 61.43
CA HIS A 75 14.69 -31.04 60.77
C HIS A 75 15.99 -31.03 61.56
N ASP A 76 16.93 -31.83 61.09
CA ASP A 76 18.10 -32.26 61.82
C ASP A 76 19.35 -31.54 61.32
N ALA A 77 20.34 -31.43 62.21
CA ALA A 77 21.65 -30.87 61.91
C ALA A 77 22.74 -31.88 62.25
N LEU A 78 23.38 -32.43 61.23
CA LEU A 78 24.40 -33.48 61.33
C LEU A 78 25.78 -32.90 60.99
N SER A 79 26.79 -33.30 61.75
CA SER A 79 28.20 -32.97 61.48
C SER A 79 29.08 -34.18 61.77
N GLY A 80 29.76 -34.70 60.74
CA GLY A 80 30.68 -35.85 60.84
C GLY A 80 31.92 -35.46 61.61
N GLY A 81 32.73 -34.58 61.03
CA GLY A 81 33.91 -34.00 61.64
C GLY A 81 35.18 -34.39 60.89
N THR A 82 35.96 -35.34 61.40
CA THR A 82 37.15 -35.83 60.71
C THR A 82 37.12 -37.35 60.60
N GLY A 83 37.53 -37.84 59.44
CA GLY A 83 37.54 -39.25 59.07
C GLY A 83 36.25 -39.60 58.34
N ASN A 84 36.30 -40.66 57.54
CA ASN A 84 35.20 -41.06 56.65
C ASN A 84 33.92 -41.41 57.42
N ASP A 85 32.95 -40.51 57.38
CA ASP A 85 31.69 -40.56 58.10
C ASP A 85 30.53 -40.97 57.17
N THR A 86 29.42 -41.38 57.77
CA THR A 86 28.16 -41.66 57.07
C THR A 86 27.04 -40.90 57.74
N LEU A 87 26.40 -39.99 57.04
CA LEU A 87 25.34 -39.12 57.53
C LEU A 87 24.06 -39.36 56.71
N ASP A 88 22.95 -39.56 57.40
CA ASP A 88 21.60 -39.74 56.82
C ASP A 88 20.66 -38.76 57.53
N GLY A 89 20.10 -37.79 56.79
CA GLY A 89 19.16 -36.79 57.32
C GLY A 89 17.83 -37.44 57.68
N GLY A 90 17.18 -38.05 56.70
CA GLY A 90 15.95 -38.82 56.85
C GLY A 90 14.74 -38.06 56.30
N GLU A 91 13.67 -37.93 57.08
CA GLU A 91 12.48 -37.16 56.68
C GLU A 91 12.55 -35.72 57.21
N GLY A 92 12.30 -34.77 56.33
CA GLY A 92 12.20 -33.34 56.55
C GLY A 92 13.49 -32.58 56.19
N ASN A 93 13.42 -31.25 56.20
CA ASN A 93 14.51 -30.39 55.77
C ASN A 93 15.71 -30.39 56.72
N ASP A 94 16.78 -31.03 56.32
CA ASP A 94 17.96 -31.29 57.12
C ASP A 94 19.16 -30.43 56.71
N THR A 95 20.19 -30.43 57.54
CA THR A 95 21.49 -29.85 57.24
C THR A 95 22.58 -30.82 57.64
N ALA A 96 23.36 -31.31 56.68
CA ALA A 96 24.44 -32.26 56.92
C ALA A 96 25.79 -31.73 56.45
N ASN A 97 26.82 -31.97 57.24
CA ASN A 97 28.21 -31.60 56.92
C ASN A 97 29.13 -32.80 57.17
N GLY A 98 29.80 -33.29 56.13
CA GLY A 98 30.76 -34.39 56.21
C GLY A 98 31.97 -34.00 57.04
N GLY A 99 32.72 -33.03 56.55
CA GLY A 99 33.85 -32.43 57.25
C GLY A 99 35.15 -32.70 56.54
N ALA A 100 36.01 -33.54 57.09
CA ALA A 100 37.30 -33.86 56.49
C ALA A 100 37.42 -35.37 56.25
N ASP A 101 38.13 -35.72 55.17
CA ASP A 101 38.26 -37.06 54.59
C ASP A 101 36.99 -37.48 53.81
N ASP A 102 36.99 -38.67 53.19
CA ASP A 102 35.94 -39.05 52.22
C ASP A 102 34.65 -39.51 52.92
N ASP A 103 33.55 -38.76 52.78
CA ASP A 103 32.28 -38.95 53.48
C ASP A 103 31.14 -39.46 52.57
N LEU A 104 30.12 -40.05 53.21
CA LEU A 104 28.86 -40.44 52.56
C LEU A 104 27.68 -39.71 53.21
N LEU A 105 27.00 -38.86 52.45
CA LEU A 105 25.86 -38.06 52.92
C LEU A 105 24.59 -38.44 52.14
N SER A 106 23.46 -38.53 52.84
CA SER A 106 22.12 -38.60 52.25
C SER A 106 21.20 -37.59 52.93
N GLY A 107 20.46 -36.78 52.17
CA GLY A 107 19.44 -35.86 52.67
C GLY A 107 18.18 -36.61 53.04
N GLY A 108 17.60 -37.32 52.07
CA GLY A 108 16.43 -38.16 52.26
C GLY A 108 15.20 -37.54 51.62
N ALA A 109 14.18 -37.20 52.39
CA ALA A 109 12.98 -36.55 51.85
C ALA A 109 12.83 -35.18 52.49
N GLY A 110 12.79 -34.11 51.72
CA GLY A 110 12.74 -32.75 52.24
C GLY A 110 13.70 -31.87 51.46
N ALA A 111 13.59 -30.55 51.62
CA ALA A 111 14.53 -29.64 50.97
C ALA A 111 15.75 -29.45 51.88
N ASP A 112 16.84 -30.16 51.55
CA ASP A 112 18.02 -30.36 52.39
C ASP A 112 19.20 -29.47 51.99
N GLN A 113 20.13 -29.30 52.94
CA GLN A 113 21.41 -28.61 52.72
C GLN A 113 22.58 -29.52 53.08
N LEU A 114 23.30 -30.00 52.07
CA LEU A 114 24.36 -31.00 52.23
C LEU A 114 25.71 -30.42 51.80
N ASN A 115 26.75 -30.63 52.61
CA ASN A 115 28.11 -30.17 52.33
C ASN A 115 29.16 -31.24 52.66
N GLY A 116 29.94 -31.69 51.66
CA GLY A 116 31.03 -32.65 51.85
C GLY A 116 32.24 -32.07 52.59
N ASP A 117 32.60 -30.83 52.26
CA ASP A 117 33.81 -30.11 52.70
C ASP A 117 35.11 -30.66 52.08
N ASP A 118 36.05 -31.23 52.85
CA ASP A 118 37.36 -31.67 52.34
C ASP A 118 37.36 -33.20 52.17
N GLY A 119 37.37 -33.75 50.97
CA GLY A 119 37.23 -35.19 50.80
C GLY A 119 36.91 -35.57 49.37
N ASN A 120 36.88 -36.86 49.05
CA ASN A 120 36.18 -37.32 47.85
C ASN A 120 34.82 -37.84 48.30
N ASP A 121 33.85 -36.95 48.36
CA ASP A 121 32.58 -37.21 49.02
C ASP A 121 31.57 -37.82 48.06
N THR A 122 30.64 -38.60 48.60
CA THR A 122 29.45 -39.06 47.88
C THR A 122 28.22 -38.50 48.57
N ILE A 123 27.45 -37.69 47.85
CA ILE A 123 26.30 -36.97 48.41
C ILE A 123 25.06 -37.25 47.55
N ASP A 124 23.95 -37.62 48.20
CA ASP A 124 22.64 -37.88 47.60
C ASP A 124 21.60 -36.98 48.27
N GLY A 125 21.00 -36.05 47.52
CA GLY A 125 19.95 -35.14 48.00
C GLY A 125 18.70 -35.92 48.40
N GLY A 126 18.13 -36.62 47.44
CA GLY A 126 17.01 -37.52 47.64
C GLY A 126 15.76 -37.00 46.96
N ALA A 127 14.79 -36.53 47.73
CA ALA A 127 13.51 -36.04 47.20
C ALA A 127 13.19 -34.64 47.71
N ASP A 128 12.49 -33.87 46.87
CA ASP A 128 12.29 -32.42 46.98
C ASP A 128 13.58 -31.64 46.64
N ASN A 129 13.50 -30.30 46.69
CA ASN A 129 14.54 -29.44 46.13
C ASN A 129 15.72 -29.24 47.09
N ASP A 130 16.87 -29.79 46.74
CA ASP A 130 18.07 -29.84 47.58
C ASP A 130 19.16 -28.85 47.19
N ALA A 131 20.03 -28.53 48.16
CA ALA A 131 21.22 -27.72 47.96
C ALA A 131 22.47 -28.49 48.40
N ILE A 132 23.28 -28.90 47.42
CA ILE A 132 24.43 -29.78 47.61
C ILE A 132 25.73 -29.06 47.24
N THR A 133 26.74 -29.16 48.10
CA THR A 133 28.12 -28.72 47.81
C THR A 133 29.08 -29.88 48.09
N GLY A 134 29.91 -30.25 47.10
CA GLY A 134 30.98 -31.24 47.26
C GLY A 134 32.09 -30.67 48.13
N GLY A 135 32.83 -29.70 47.59
CA GLY A 135 33.83 -28.95 48.32
C GLY A 135 35.21 -29.08 47.68
N ASN A 136 36.19 -29.60 48.41
CA ASN A 136 37.53 -29.87 47.90
C ASN A 136 37.73 -31.38 47.73
N GLY A 137 37.95 -31.82 46.50
CA GLY A 137 38.29 -33.19 46.15
C GLY A 137 37.48 -33.65 44.95
N ASN A 138 37.49 -34.96 44.66
CA ASN A 138 36.73 -35.48 43.52
C ASN A 138 35.42 -36.03 44.03
N ASP A 139 34.36 -35.23 43.96
CA ASP A 139 33.08 -35.54 44.58
C ASP A 139 32.10 -36.17 43.60
N LEU A 140 31.18 -36.97 44.12
CA LEU A 140 30.05 -37.55 43.39
C LEU A 140 28.74 -37.06 44.02
N LEU A 141 27.98 -36.27 43.27
CA LEU A 141 26.76 -35.61 43.74
C LEU A 141 25.55 -36.09 42.94
N TYR A 142 24.49 -36.43 43.63
CA TYR A 142 23.17 -36.74 43.08
C TYR A 142 22.13 -35.77 43.68
N GLY A 143 21.38 -35.05 42.86
CA GLY A 143 20.26 -34.22 43.30
C GLY A 143 19.08 -35.10 43.71
N GLY A 144 18.52 -35.83 42.74
CA GLY A 144 17.45 -36.79 42.98
C GLY A 144 16.14 -36.32 42.33
N ASP A 145 15.04 -36.39 43.07
CA ASP A 145 13.74 -35.88 42.61
C ASP A 145 13.57 -34.42 43.10
N GLY A 146 13.50 -33.40 42.24
CA GLY A 146 13.34 -32.02 42.69
C GLY A 146 13.99 -31.02 41.73
N ASP A 147 13.74 -29.72 41.93
CA ASP A 147 14.57 -28.71 41.26
C ASP A 147 15.79 -28.41 42.17
N ASP A 148 16.91 -29.07 41.91
CA ASP A 148 18.08 -29.14 42.79
C ASP A 148 19.18 -28.13 42.43
N ARG A 149 20.05 -27.87 43.39
CA ARG A 149 21.24 -27.03 43.21
C ARG A 149 22.50 -27.75 43.65
N LEU A 150 23.34 -28.13 42.70
CA LEU A 150 24.59 -28.85 42.92
C LEU A 150 25.81 -27.98 42.58
N ASN A 151 26.82 -28.04 43.43
CA ASN A 151 28.11 -27.38 43.24
C ASN A 151 29.26 -28.34 43.59
N GLY A 152 30.02 -28.78 42.58
CA GLY A 152 31.15 -29.70 42.76
C GLY A 152 32.26 -29.06 43.58
N GLY A 153 32.71 -27.86 43.19
CA GLY A 153 33.73 -27.12 43.91
C GLY A 153 35.09 -27.25 43.24
N ALA A 154 36.10 -27.75 43.94
CA ALA A 154 37.45 -27.91 43.41
C ALA A 154 37.80 -29.39 43.30
N GLY A 155 38.33 -29.82 42.15
CA GLY A 155 38.66 -31.21 41.85
C GLY A 155 37.79 -31.74 40.72
N MET A 156 37.99 -32.99 40.30
CA MET A 156 37.26 -33.58 39.18
C MET A 156 35.98 -34.23 39.69
N ASN A 157 34.85 -33.53 39.55
CA ASN A 157 33.57 -33.92 40.12
C ASN A 157 32.66 -34.61 39.11
N ILE A 158 31.71 -35.39 39.61
CA ILE A 158 30.61 -35.94 38.83
C ILE A 158 29.30 -35.50 39.47
N LEU A 159 28.49 -34.75 38.73
CA LEU A 159 27.20 -34.23 39.19
C LEU A 159 26.08 -34.85 38.33
N HIS A 160 25.01 -35.26 39.00
CA HIS A 160 23.76 -35.72 38.40
C HIS A 160 22.60 -34.91 38.98
N GLY A 161 21.85 -34.19 38.14
CA GLY A 161 20.66 -33.43 38.54
C GLY A 161 19.56 -34.37 38.99
N GLY A 162 19.01 -35.14 38.06
CA GLY A 162 18.00 -36.15 38.35
C GLY A 162 16.67 -35.81 37.66
N GLU A 163 15.55 -35.90 38.37
CA GLU A 163 14.25 -35.44 37.87
C GLU A 163 13.98 -34.00 38.34
N GLY A 164 13.82 -33.05 37.42
CA GLY A 164 13.45 -31.67 37.75
C GLY A 164 14.27 -30.67 36.95
N ASN A 165 14.17 -29.38 37.28
CA ASN A 165 14.92 -28.34 36.58
C ASN A 165 16.10 -27.92 37.45
N ASP A 166 17.25 -28.53 37.20
CA ASP A 166 18.39 -28.49 38.09
C ASP A 166 19.40 -27.41 37.74
N SER A 167 20.20 -27.00 38.72
CA SER A 167 21.32 -26.07 38.54
C SER A 167 22.62 -26.70 39.00
N LEU A 168 23.45 -27.10 38.04
CA LEU A 168 24.74 -27.76 38.27
C LEU A 168 25.89 -26.79 37.99
N THR A 169 26.90 -26.81 38.85
CA THR A 169 28.17 -26.08 38.67
C THR A 169 29.33 -27.01 38.98
N GLY A 170 30.22 -27.27 38.00
CA GLY A 170 31.41 -28.11 38.18
C GLY A 170 32.44 -27.39 39.04
N GLY A 171 32.94 -26.27 38.53
CA GLY A 171 33.86 -25.39 39.23
C GLY A 171 35.20 -25.29 38.53
N ALA A 172 36.24 -25.82 39.15
CA ALA A 172 37.58 -25.86 38.56
C ALA A 172 38.04 -27.31 38.44
N ASP A 173 38.89 -27.56 37.44
CA ASP A 173 39.34 -28.89 36.99
C ASP A 173 38.31 -29.55 36.06
N ALA A 174 38.57 -30.79 35.63
CA ALA A 174 37.75 -31.44 34.61
C ALA A 174 36.54 -32.15 35.26
N ASP A 175 35.37 -31.57 35.10
CA ASP A 175 34.12 -32.03 35.70
C ASP A 175 33.22 -32.77 34.70
N ALA A 176 32.31 -33.62 35.20
CA ALA A 176 31.25 -34.25 34.43
C ALA A 176 29.88 -33.91 35.02
N LEU A 177 29.06 -33.18 34.27
CA LEU A 177 27.74 -32.71 34.67
C LEU A 177 26.68 -33.38 33.80
N HIS A 178 25.68 -33.99 34.43
CA HIS A 178 24.51 -34.58 33.77
C HIS A 178 23.26 -33.93 34.35
N GLY A 179 22.48 -33.21 33.53
CA GLY A 179 21.19 -32.64 33.93
C GLY A 179 20.15 -33.73 34.19
N ASP A 180 20.17 -34.76 33.33
CA ASP A 180 19.26 -35.89 33.33
C ASP A 180 17.86 -35.52 32.80
N ALA A 181 16.84 -35.26 33.62
CA ALA A 181 15.48 -35.04 33.13
C ALA A 181 14.83 -33.75 33.65
N GLY A 182 14.58 -32.82 32.74
CA GLY A 182 13.92 -31.53 32.98
C GLY A 182 14.73 -30.41 32.34
N ALA A 183 14.33 -29.15 32.51
CA ALA A 183 15.01 -28.04 31.84
C ALA A 183 16.16 -27.50 32.70
N ASP A 184 17.36 -28.00 32.47
CA ASP A 184 18.50 -27.87 33.37
C ASP A 184 19.41 -26.69 33.02
N THR A 185 20.21 -26.27 34.00
CA THR A 185 21.28 -25.28 33.81
C THR A 185 22.61 -25.85 34.27
N LEU A 186 23.51 -26.10 33.32
CA LEU A 186 24.83 -26.67 33.55
C LEU A 186 25.92 -25.62 33.31
N LEU A 187 26.78 -25.42 34.30
CA LEU A 187 27.94 -24.53 34.24
C LEU A 187 29.21 -25.36 34.49
N GLY A 188 30.02 -25.61 33.46
CA GLY A 188 31.27 -26.38 33.58
C GLY A 188 32.30 -25.66 34.44
N GLY A 189 32.82 -24.54 33.94
CA GLY A 189 33.72 -23.66 34.68
C GLY A 189 35.10 -23.58 34.02
N ASP A 190 36.16 -23.76 34.80
CA ASP A 190 37.53 -23.84 34.28
C ASP A 190 37.93 -25.32 34.22
N GLY A 191 38.17 -25.90 33.05
CA GLY A 191 38.31 -27.35 33.03
C GLY A 191 38.55 -27.94 31.67
N ALA A 192 38.29 -29.23 31.54
CA ALA A 192 38.03 -29.85 30.25
C ALA A 192 36.80 -30.70 30.54
N ASP A 193 35.66 -30.03 30.48
CA ASP A 193 34.43 -30.48 31.12
C ASP A 193 33.59 -31.33 30.17
N THR A 194 32.78 -32.20 30.74
CA THR A 194 31.73 -32.91 30.01
C THR A 194 30.37 -32.45 30.53
N LEU A 195 29.57 -31.82 29.69
CA LEU A 195 28.22 -31.39 30.01
C LEU A 195 27.24 -32.21 29.16
N ASP A 196 26.26 -32.85 29.80
CA ASP A 196 25.17 -33.59 29.17
C ASP A 196 23.84 -33.05 29.72
N GLY A 197 23.05 -32.35 28.91
CA GLY A 197 21.79 -31.74 29.32
C GLY A 197 20.75 -32.81 29.65
N GLY A 198 20.52 -33.73 28.73
CA GLY A 198 19.61 -34.86 28.93
C GLY A 198 18.26 -34.63 28.25
N ASP A 199 17.15 -34.92 28.93
CA ASP A 199 15.80 -34.67 28.42
C ASP A 199 15.32 -33.29 28.89
N GLY A 200 15.13 -32.31 28.02
CA GLY A 200 14.72 -30.98 28.46
C GLY A 200 15.03 -29.87 27.48
N ALA A 201 14.79 -28.64 27.89
CA ALA A 201 15.26 -27.48 27.12
C ALA A 201 16.33 -26.81 27.97
N ASP A 202 17.58 -27.18 27.71
CA ASP A 202 18.66 -27.00 28.68
C ASP A 202 19.50 -25.76 28.36
N LEU A 203 20.16 -25.23 29.39
CA LEU A 203 21.15 -24.17 29.28
C LEU A 203 22.53 -24.69 29.66
N LEU A 204 23.39 -24.88 28.67
CA LEU A 204 24.75 -25.42 28.87
C LEU A 204 25.78 -24.31 28.62
N MET A 205 26.60 -24.02 29.63
CA MET A 205 27.72 -23.08 29.50
C MET A 205 29.01 -23.78 29.93
N ALA A 206 29.85 -24.13 28.96
CA ALA A 206 31.01 -24.97 29.20
C ALA A 206 32.11 -24.22 29.96
N GLY A 207 32.53 -23.05 29.47
CA GLY A 207 33.45 -22.16 30.18
C GLY A 207 34.82 -22.10 29.51
N ASN A 208 35.89 -22.31 30.27
CA ASN A 208 37.25 -22.31 29.75
C ASN A 208 37.77 -23.74 29.63
N GLY A 209 38.43 -24.01 28.50
CA GLY A 209 39.18 -25.23 28.26
C GLY A 209 38.53 -26.09 27.18
N ASP A 210 39.02 -27.31 26.97
CA ASP A 210 38.62 -28.11 25.80
C ASP A 210 37.45 -29.03 26.20
N ASP A 211 36.22 -28.59 25.93
CA ASP A 211 35.01 -29.19 26.52
C ASP A 211 34.26 -30.14 25.57
N LEU A 212 33.53 -31.10 26.14
CA LEU A 212 32.53 -31.93 25.46
C LEU A 212 31.13 -31.54 25.93
N ILE A 213 30.28 -31.13 25.01
CA ILE A 213 28.94 -30.63 25.30
C ILE A 213 27.93 -31.47 24.51
N ILE A 214 26.95 -32.02 25.21
CA ILE A 214 25.85 -32.82 24.68
C ILE A 214 24.57 -32.13 25.14
N GLY A 215 23.78 -31.55 24.22
CA GLY A 215 22.51 -30.91 24.59
C GLY A 215 21.50 -31.95 25.04
N GLY A 216 21.19 -32.89 24.16
CA GLY A 216 20.34 -34.03 24.49
C GLY A 216 19.05 -34.00 23.69
N ALA A 217 17.90 -33.98 24.36
CA ALA A 217 16.59 -33.98 23.73
C ALA A 217 15.76 -32.77 24.18
N GLY A 218 15.42 -31.90 23.23
CA GLY A 218 14.60 -30.72 23.39
C GLY A 218 15.33 -29.53 22.78
N ASN A 219 14.93 -28.30 23.12
CA ASN A 219 15.47 -27.13 22.43
C ASN A 219 16.49 -26.45 23.32
N ASP A 220 17.77 -26.76 23.09
CA ASP A 220 18.85 -26.42 24.00
C ASP A 220 19.51 -25.08 23.64
N THR A 221 20.04 -24.41 24.65
CA THR A 221 20.86 -23.21 24.50
C THR A 221 22.27 -23.52 24.98
N ILE A 222 23.21 -23.56 24.05
CA ILE A 222 24.59 -23.99 24.29
C ILE A 222 25.55 -22.82 24.10
N ASP A 223 26.42 -22.54 25.07
CA ASP A 223 27.55 -21.62 24.96
C ASP A 223 28.85 -22.36 25.18
N SER A 224 29.51 -22.75 24.08
CA SER A 224 30.78 -23.49 24.15
C SER A 224 31.91 -22.65 24.73
N SER A 225 31.75 -21.32 24.75
CA SER A 225 32.71 -20.40 25.37
C SER A 225 34.11 -20.47 24.75
N ALA A 226 35.18 -20.73 25.51
CA ALA A 226 36.56 -20.61 25.05
C ALA A 226 37.32 -21.92 25.19
N GLY A 227 37.79 -22.47 24.08
CA GLY A 227 38.33 -23.82 24.11
C GLY A 227 38.63 -24.36 22.73
N GLN A 228 38.95 -25.65 22.68
CA GLN A 228 38.67 -26.47 21.51
C GLN A 228 37.54 -27.42 21.87
N ASP A 229 36.33 -27.04 21.49
CA ASP A 229 35.13 -27.68 22.03
C ASP A 229 34.56 -28.71 21.06
N THR A 230 33.86 -29.70 21.59
CA THR A 230 32.98 -30.58 20.82
C THR A 230 31.55 -30.40 21.28
N VAL A 231 30.69 -29.86 20.42
CA VAL A 231 29.27 -29.67 20.65
C VAL A 231 28.47 -30.68 19.84
N LEU A 232 27.63 -31.44 20.53
CA LEU A 232 26.66 -32.39 20.01
C LEU A 232 25.29 -31.93 20.49
N ALA A 233 24.58 -31.11 19.71
CA ALA A 233 23.39 -30.41 20.21
C ALA A 233 22.24 -31.38 20.51
N GLY A 234 21.91 -32.27 19.56
CA GLY A 234 21.10 -33.45 19.86
C GLY A 234 19.81 -33.45 19.08
N ALA A 235 18.68 -33.69 19.75
CA ALA A 235 17.38 -33.71 19.11
C ALA A 235 16.56 -32.48 19.52
N GLY A 236 15.98 -31.76 18.56
CA GLY A 236 15.20 -30.55 18.84
C GLY A 236 15.80 -29.34 18.14
N ASP A 237 15.23 -28.16 18.32
CA ASP A 237 15.69 -26.97 17.61
C ASP A 237 16.67 -26.18 18.50
N ASP A 238 17.97 -26.39 18.31
CA ASP A 238 19.00 -25.92 19.24
C ASP A 238 19.61 -24.56 18.87
N SER A 239 20.06 -23.82 19.89
CA SER A 239 20.74 -22.52 19.77
C SER A 239 22.17 -22.63 20.28
N ILE A 240 23.13 -22.65 19.36
CA ILE A 240 24.54 -22.89 19.67
C ILE A 240 25.31 -21.59 19.51
N LYS A 241 25.74 -21.00 20.62
CA LYS A 241 26.61 -19.85 20.66
C LYS A 241 28.08 -20.29 20.68
N GLN A 242 28.82 -19.78 19.70
CA GLN A 242 30.27 -19.90 19.66
C GLN A 242 30.90 -18.52 19.80
N THR A 243 31.71 -18.34 20.85
CA THR A 243 32.51 -17.12 20.97
C THR A 243 33.85 -17.35 20.27
N ALA A 244 34.15 -16.58 19.22
CA ALA A 244 35.47 -16.65 18.60
C ALA A 244 36.51 -16.09 19.57
N ALA A 245 37.08 -16.94 20.42
CA ALA A 245 38.27 -16.60 21.19
C ALA A 245 39.46 -16.38 20.23
N ALA A 246 40.54 -15.77 20.72
CA ALA A 246 41.77 -15.68 19.92
C ALA A 246 42.22 -17.10 19.58
N ALA A 247 42.07 -17.50 18.31
CA ALA A 247 42.29 -18.86 17.82
C ALA A 247 43.47 -19.53 18.55
N PRO A 248 43.26 -20.69 19.20
CA PRO A 248 44.37 -21.44 19.76
C PRO A 248 45.39 -21.71 18.64
N ALA A 249 46.68 -21.69 18.97
CA ALA A 249 47.76 -21.81 17.99
C ALA A 249 47.70 -23.11 17.14
N THR A 250 46.87 -24.08 17.56
CA THR A 250 46.53 -25.32 16.87
C THR A 250 45.13 -25.81 17.26
N GLY A 251 44.36 -26.31 16.29
CA GLY A 251 43.14 -27.14 16.44
C GLY A 251 41.81 -26.39 16.29
N TYR A 252 40.67 -27.11 16.42
CA TYR A 252 39.34 -26.67 15.94
C TYR A 252 38.21 -27.08 16.89
N ASP A 253 37.19 -26.23 17.00
CA ASP A 253 35.89 -26.60 17.56
C ASP A 253 35.14 -27.48 16.56
N LEU A 254 34.39 -28.45 17.07
CA LEU A 254 33.49 -29.32 16.33
C LEU A 254 32.06 -29.05 16.79
N ILE A 255 31.19 -28.62 15.89
CA ILE A 255 29.78 -28.35 16.15
C ILE A 255 28.94 -29.27 15.27
N ASP A 256 28.14 -30.13 15.88
CA ASP A 256 27.16 -30.99 15.21
C ASP A 256 25.77 -30.74 15.81
N GLY A 257 24.86 -30.14 15.06
CA GLY A 257 23.49 -29.88 15.54
C GLY A 257 22.67 -31.17 15.71
N GLN A 258 22.98 -32.18 14.89
CA GLN A 258 22.27 -33.46 14.85
C GLN A 258 20.83 -33.37 14.32
N ASP A 259 19.82 -33.80 15.09
CA ASP A 259 18.43 -34.01 14.63
C ASP A 259 17.55 -32.81 14.98
N GLY A 260 17.31 -31.88 14.05
CA GLY A 260 16.39 -30.78 14.32
C GLY A 260 16.59 -29.61 13.37
N TRP A 261 16.11 -28.43 13.77
CA TRP A 261 16.49 -27.16 13.15
C TRP A 261 17.43 -26.41 14.07
N ASP A 262 18.74 -26.58 13.84
CA ASP A 262 19.76 -26.06 14.74
C ASP A 262 20.33 -24.74 14.21
N THR A 263 20.57 -23.79 15.10
CA THR A 263 21.08 -22.45 14.77
C THR A 263 22.43 -22.20 15.42
N LEU A 264 23.45 -21.88 14.60
CA LEU A 264 24.76 -21.45 15.08
C LEU A 264 24.85 -19.91 15.14
N HIS A 265 25.03 -19.39 16.35
CA HIS A 265 25.26 -17.98 16.66
C HIS A 265 26.76 -17.70 16.83
N LEU A 266 27.37 -17.08 15.84
CA LEU A 266 28.80 -16.74 15.89
C LEU A 266 29.03 -15.35 16.52
N HIS A 267 29.70 -15.31 17.67
CA HIS A 267 29.96 -14.06 18.40
C HIS A 267 31.39 -13.57 18.13
N LEU A 268 31.50 -12.39 17.51
CA LEU A 268 32.75 -11.76 17.08
C LEU A 268 32.98 -10.39 17.73
N THR A 269 34.25 -10.06 17.94
CA THR A 269 34.67 -8.68 18.23
C THR A 269 34.64 -7.83 16.96
N ARG A 270 34.59 -6.51 17.13
CA ARG A 270 34.66 -5.56 16.01
C ARG A 270 35.94 -5.71 15.17
N ALA A 271 37.05 -6.15 15.77
CA ALA A 271 38.29 -6.36 15.05
C ALA A 271 38.23 -7.61 14.16
N GLN A 272 37.68 -8.72 14.68
CA GLN A 272 37.50 -9.97 13.95
C GLN A 272 36.58 -9.82 12.74
N TRP A 273 35.53 -9.00 12.84
CA TRP A 273 34.63 -8.74 11.71
C TRP A 273 35.33 -8.19 10.47
N PHE A 274 36.39 -7.38 10.62
CA PHE A 274 37.13 -6.82 9.48
C PHE A 274 38.30 -7.70 9.00
N ASP A 275 38.46 -8.89 9.58
CA ASP A 275 39.44 -9.85 9.09
C ASP A 275 38.92 -10.55 7.82
N GLY A 276 39.64 -10.39 6.70
CA GLY A 276 39.22 -10.94 5.42
C GLY A 276 39.21 -12.48 5.37
N ALA A 277 39.97 -13.17 6.24
CA ALA A 277 39.94 -14.62 6.34
C ALA A 277 38.70 -15.09 7.13
N ILE A 278 38.36 -14.42 8.22
CA ILE A 278 37.12 -14.70 8.98
C ILE A 278 35.88 -14.45 8.10
N GLN A 279 35.87 -13.37 7.32
CA GLN A 279 34.79 -13.08 6.38
C GLN A 279 34.65 -14.15 5.28
N ALA A 280 35.76 -14.75 4.83
CA ALA A 280 35.72 -15.84 3.86
C ALA A 280 35.17 -17.13 4.47
N ASP A 281 35.53 -17.42 5.73
CA ASP A 281 35.03 -18.58 6.47
C ASP A 281 33.52 -18.45 6.73
N ILE A 282 33.04 -17.28 7.17
CA ILE A 282 31.61 -16.94 7.33
C ILE A 282 30.83 -17.19 6.03
N ALA A 283 31.32 -16.65 4.91
CA ALA A 283 30.67 -16.84 3.61
C ALA A 283 30.63 -18.32 3.19
N GLY A 284 31.63 -19.11 3.59
CA GLY A 284 31.66 -20.55 3.39
C GLY A 284 30.55 -21.27 4.14
N ILE A 285 30.41 -20.97 5.44
CA ILE A 285 29.35 -21.52 6.30
C ILE A 285 27.97 -21.13 5.79
N GLN A 286 27.75 -19.86 5.43
CA GLN A 286 26.47 -19.40 4.87
C GLN A 286 26.11 -20.12 3.57
N ALA A 287 27.08 -20.28 2.66
CA ALA A 287 26.87 -21.01 1.41
C ALA A 287 26.61 -22.50 1.63
N HIS A 288 27.07 -23.06 2.76
CA HIS A 288 26.73 -24.43 3.15
C HIS A 288 25.25 -24.57 3.41
N ILE A 289 24.76 -23.73 4.33
CA ILE A 289 23.45 -23.83 4.93
C ILE A 289 22.39 -23.54 3.86
N ALA A 290 22.65 -22.58 2.97
CA ALA A 290 21.82 -22.32 1.79
C ALA A 290 21.84 -23.45 0.74
N GLY A 291 22.83 -24.35 0.78
CA GLY A 291 22.95 -25.49 -0.13
C GLY A 291 22.27 -26.73 0.43
N ALA A 292 21.00 -26.94 0.08
CA ALA A 292 20.10 -27.98 0.60
C ALA A 292 20.54 -29.47 0.51
N ASP A 293 21.78 -29.80 0.14
CA ASP A 293 22.18 -31.16 -0.29
C ASP A 293 23.45 -31.72 0.37
N ALA A 294 23.78 -31.33 1.61
CA ALA A 294 24.76 -32.10 2.38
C ALA A 294 24.50 -32.03 3.89
N GLN A 295 23.90 -33.07 4.47
CA GLN A 295 23.83 -33.27 5.93
C GLN A 295 25.20 -33.47 6.62
N THR A 296 26.31 -33.13 5.97
CA THR A 296 27.65 -33.10 6.55
C THR A 296 28.56 -32.32 5.61
N VAL A 297 28.90 -31.06 5.92
CA VAL A 297 30.04 -30.40 5.26
C VAL A 297 30.96 -29.84 6.32
N THR A 298 32.10 -30.48 6.46
CA THR A 298 33.22 -29.97 7.25
C THR A 298 33.77 -28.72 6.58
N TYR A 299 33.42 -27.54 7.10
CA TYR A 299 34.17 -26.32 6.82
C TYR A 299 35.40 -26.30 7.71
N TYR A 300 36.57 -26.22 7.10
CA TYR A 300 37.78 -25.88 7.83
C TYR A 300 37.92 -24.37 7.75
N ALA A 301 37.37 -23.68 8.73
CA ALA A 301 37.61 -22.26 8.86
C ALA A 301 39.06 -22.07 9.31
N ASN A 302 39.96 -21.67 8.40
CA ASN A 302 41.37 -21.52 8.74
C ASN A 302 41.60 -20.36 9.73
N ALA A 303 40.68 -19.40 9.81
CA ALA A 303 40.75 -18.27 10.74
C ALA A 303 39.73 -18.35 11.88
N LEU A 304 38.55 -18.97 11.67
CA LEU A 304 37.58 -19.20 12.74
C LEU A 304 37.87 -20.44 13.59
N HIS A 305 38.59 -21.42 13.02
CA HIS A 305 38.90 -22.69 13.65
C HIS A 305 37.66 -23.51 14.07
N THR A 306 36.59 -23.48 13.27
CA THR A 306 35.35 -24.24 13.55
C THR A 306 35.05 -25.21 12.42
N THR A 307 34.65 -26.43 12.79
CA THR A 307 33.95 -27.40 11.93
C THR A 307 32.48 -27.42 12.31
N VAL A 308 31.59 -27.26 11.34
CA VAL A 308 30.13 -27.31 11.56
C VAL A 308 29.54 -28.43 10.72
N THR A 309 28.67 -29.25 11.29
CA THR A 309 27.86 -30.25 10.59
C THR A 309 26.41 -30.18 11.07
N ARG A 310 25.46 -30.45 10.18
CA ARG A 310 24.02 -30.58 10.53
C ARG A 310 23.51 -29.36 11.32
N VAL A 311 23.62 -28.19 10.71
CA VAL A 311 23.10 -26.92 11.24
C VAL A 311 22.32 -26.24 10.10
N GLU A 312 21.12 -25.75 10.41
CA GLU A 312 20.14 -25.23 9.46
C GLU A 312 20.02 -23.69 9.53
N GLY A 313 20.40 -23.08 10.65
CA GLY A 313 20.39 -21.64 10.89
C GLY A 313 21.78 -21.08 11.22
N PHE A 314 22.06 -19.84 10.82
CA PHE A 314 23.32 -19.18 11.17
C PHE A 314 23.18 -17.67 11.25
N ASP A 315 23.74 -17.08 12.31
CA ASP A 315 23.91 -15.63 12.43
C ASP A 315 25.23 -15.23 13.06
N VAL A 316 25.57 -13.95 12.91
CA VAL A 316 26.83 -13.40 13.41
C VAL A 316 26.58 -12.19 14.28
N THR A 317 26.88 -12.26 15.56
CA THR A 317 26.83 -11.10 16.45
C THR A 317 28.18 -10.39 16.52
N VAL A 318 28.24 -9.09 16.20
CA VAL A 318 29.47 -8.27 16.26
C VAL A 318 29.35 -7.22 17.36
N ALA A 319 30.20 -7.34 18.39
CA ALA A 319 30.24 -6.40 19.52
C ALA A 319 28.85 -6.16 20.17
N GLY A 320 28.06 -7.24 20.30
CA GLY A 320 26.71 -7.22 20.89
C GLY A 320 25.60 -6.74 19.95
N VAL A 321 25.90 -6.55 18.65
CA VAL A 321 24.90 -6.31 17.61
C VAL A 321 24.77 -7.58 16.78
N THR A 322 23.65 -8.28 16.91
CA THR A 322 23.34 -9.45 16.07
C THR A 322 23.16 -8.99 14.64
N LEU A 323 24.06 -9.44 13.77
CA LEU A 323 23.94 -9.39 12.33
C LEU A 323 23.36 -10.75 11.96
N THR A 324 22.04 -10.88 12.06
CA THR A 324 21.35 -12.06 11.54
C THR A 324 21.72 -12.21 10.08
N ALA A 325 22.32 -13.35 9.72
CA ALA A 325 22.52 -13.71 8.33
C ALA A 325 21.25 -14.34 7.75
N GLN A 326 20.12 -13.66 7.99
CA GLN A 326 18.95 -13.52 7.12
C GLN A 326 18.11 -12.38 7.72
N ASP A 327 18.54 -11.14 7.43
CA ASP A 327 17.64 -10.00 7.23
C ASP A 327 17.91 -9.55 5.80
N ASP A 328 17.65 -10.45 4.86
CA ASP A 328 17.57 -10.08 3.45
C ASP A 328 16.21 -9.39 3.33
N ALA A 329 16.16 -8.11 3.69
CA ALA A 329 15.03 -7.24 3.37
C ALA A 329 14.56 -7.61 1.97
N VAL A 330 13.33 -8.15 1.86
CA VAL A 330 12.86 -8.74 0.60
C VAL A 330 13.19 -7.78 -0.54
N ALA A 331 14.10 -8.20 -1.42
CA ALA A 331 14.59 -7.36 -2.51
C ALA A 331 13.55 -7.35 -3.64
N ALA A 332 12.34 -6.85 -3.33
CA ALA A 332 11.28 -6.64 -4.29
C ALA A 332 11.78 -5.61 -5.32
N GLN A 333 11.90 -6.02 -6.57
CA GLN A 333 12.38 -5.19 -7.67
C GLN A 333 11.20 -4.64 -8.47
N ASP A 334 11.40 -3.47 -9.07
CA ASP A 334 10.37 -2.88 -9.93
C ASP A 334 10.10 -3.79 -11.15
N ASP A 335 8.85 -4.26 -11.25
CA ASP A 335 8.38 -5.02 -12.41
C ASP A 335 7.92 -4.13 -13.56
N SER A 336 8.05 -4.63 -14.77
CA SER A 336 7.44 -4.00 -15.93
C SER A 336 6.92 -4.98 -16.97
N ALA A 337 5.77 -4.64 -17.56
CA ALA A 337 5.20 -5.35 -18.69
C ALA A 337 4.71 -4.37 -19.76
N THR A 338 4.67 -4.83 -21.01
CA THR A 338 4.08 -4.09 -22.13
C THR A 338 2.86 -4.85 -22.64
N ALA A 339 1.75 -4.13 -22.86
CA ALA A 339 0.52 -4.74 -23.35
C ALA A 339 -0.11 -3.90 -24.47
N THR A 340 -1.00 -4.53 -25.24
CA THR A 340 -1.77 -3.85 -26.29
C THR A 340 -3.23 -3.71 -25.86
N LEU A 341 -3.91 -2.67 -26.36
CA LEU A 341 -5.32 -2.41 -26.06
C LEU A 341 -6.25 -3.58 -26.40
N GLN A 342 -5.87 -4.44 -27.34
CA GLN A 342 -6.66 -5.59 -27.76
C GLN A 342 -6.64 -6.76 -26.76
N ALA A 343 -5.68 -6.82 -25.85
CA ALA A 343 -5.52 -7.97 -24.96
C ALA A 343 -6.58 -8.02 -23.84
N GLY A 344 -7.12 -6.86 -23.41
CA GLY A 344 -8.13 -6.73 -22.36
C GLY A 344 -7.68 -7.09 -20.93
N SER A 345 -6.56 -7.81 -20.80
CA SER A 345 -5.88 -8.09 -19.54
C SER A 345 -4.41 -8.41 -19.76
N VAL A 346 -3.58 -8.17 -18.74
CA VAL A 346 -2.19 -8.64 -18.67
C VAL A 346 -1.94 -9.26 -17.30
N THR A 347 -1.20 -10.36 -17.27
CA THR A 347 -0.75 -11.00 -16.03
C THR A 347 0.73 -10.72 -15.86
N LEU A 348 1.10 -10.28 -14.66
CA LEU A 348 2.48 -10.07 -14.25
C LEU A 348 2.82 -11.10 -13.19
N ASP A 349 3.98 -11.72 -13.36
CA ASP A 349 4.64 -12.47 -12.31
C ASP A 349 5.48 -11.47 -11.51
N LEU A 350 5.01 -11.13 -10.31
CA LEU A 350 5.64 -10.12 -9.45
C LEU A 350 6.90 -10.63 -8.75
N LEU A 351 7.25 -11.90 -8.92
CA LEU A 351 8.43 -12.50 -8.29
C LEU A 351 9.44 -12.99 -9.35
N GLY A 352 9.15 -12.83 -10.64
CA GLY A 352 9.92 -13.46 -11.72
C GLY A 352 11.36 -12.92 -11.88
N ASN A 353 11.65 -11.74 -11.36
CA ASN A 353 12.94 -11.07 -11.36
C ASN A 353 13.47 -10.77 -9.95
N ASP A 354 12.71 -11.13 -8.91
CA ASP A 354 13.07 -10.89 -7.53
C ASP A 354 14.02 -12.00 -7.05
N ASN A 355 15.11 -11.60 -6.41
CA ASN A 355 16.01 -12.55 -5.75
C ASN A 355 15.48 -12.76 -4.33
N VAL A 356 14.40 -13.52 -4.20
CA VAL A 356 13.80 -13.88 -2.92
C VAL A 356 14.42 -15.20 -2.47
N PRO A 357 15.33 -15.19 -1.46
CA PRO A 357 15.97 -16.42 -1.00
C PRO A 357 14.98 -17.38 -0.32
N ASP A 358 13.89 -16.86 0.26
CA ASP A 358 12.94 -17.62 1.09
C ASP A 358 11.56 -17.81 0.46
N LEU A 359 10.77 -18.75 1.01
CA LEU A 359 9.42 -19.06 0.53
C LEU A 359 8.47 -17.87 0.80
N VAL A 360 7.99 -17.22 -0.26
CA VAL A 360 7.04 -16.09 -0.15
C VAL A 360 5.76 -16.51 0.58
N ARG A 361 5.48 -15.87 1.72
CA ARG A 361 4.29 -16.09 2.54
C ARG A 361 3.07 -15.36 2.01
N SER A 362 3.25 -14.12 1.55
CA SER A 362 2.15 -13.35 0.95
C SER A 362 2.64 -12.21 0.07
N VAL A 363 1.83 -11.87 -0.93
CA VAL A 363 1.92 -10.61 -1.68
C VAL A 363 0.70 -9.78 -1.35
N THR A 364 0.89 -8.51 -0.98
CA THR A 364 -0.20 -7.59 -0.64
C THR A 364 -0.17 -6.36 -1.53
N LEU A 365 -1.32 -5.99 -2.09
CA LEU A 365 -1.46 -4.75 -2.87
C LEU A 365 -1.57 -3.56 -1.93
N LEU A 366 -0.64 -2.61 -2.06
CA LEU A 366 -0.61 -1.39 -1.24
C LEU A 366 -1.40 -0.26 -1.91
N SER A 367 -1.39 -0.22 -3.24
CA SER A 367 -2.17 0.71 -4.04
C SER A 367 -2.72 0.03 -5.30
N GLY A 368 -3.77 0.63 -5.86
CA GLY A 368 -4.32 0.22 -7.16
C GLY A 368 -3.81 1.12 -8.29
N PRO A 369 -3.97 0.69 -9.56
CA PRO A 369 -3.66 1.52 -10.72
C PRO A 369 -4.62 2.71 -10.83
N ALA A 370 -4.22 3.72 -11.60
CA ALA A 370 -5.06 4.90 -11.88
C ALA A 370 -6.37 4.54 -12.61
N HIS A 371 -6.34 3.52 -13.47
CA HIS A 371 -7.47 3.02 -14.26
C HIS A 371 -7.39 1.48 -14.38
N GLY A 372 -8.50 0.82 -14.71
CA GLY A 372 -8.60 -0.65 -14.72
C GLY A 372 -8.84 -1.28 -13.34
N SER A 373 -8.81 -2.62 -13.28
CA SER A 373 -9.04 -3.40 -12.06
C SER A 373 -7.94 -4.44 -11.85
N LEU A 374 -7.51 -4.58 -10.60
CA LEU A 374 -6.43 -5.47 -10.20
C LEU A 374 -6.97 -6.66 -9.42
N VAL A 375 -6.51 -7.87 -9.74
CA VAL A 375 -6.80 -9.10 -8.99
C VAL A 375 -5.50 -9.81 -8.69
N LEU A 376 -5.23 -10.05 -7.40
CA LEU A 376 -4.19 -10.97 -6.96
C LEU A 376 -4.70 -12.40 -7.09
N ASN A 377 -3.96 -13.23 -7.82
CA ASN A 377 -4.30 -14.63 -8.03
C ASN A 377 -3.70 -15.50 -6.91
N ALA A 378 -4.19 -16.73 -6.78
CA ALA A 378 -3.72 -17.66 -5.74
C ALA A 378 -2.27 -18.17 -5.95
N ASP A 379 -1.70 -17.93 -7.13
CA ASP A 379 -0.33 -18.29 -7.51
C ASP A 379 0.65 -17.11 -7.42
N ASN A 380 0.31 -16.07 -6.65
CA ASN A 380 1.08 -14.83 -6.45
C ASN A 380 1.29 -13.98 -7.71
N THR A 381 0.67 -14.34 -8.83
CA THR A 381 0.62 -13.46 -10.00
C THR A 381 -0.49 -12.41 -9.86
N VAL A 382 -0.32 -11.27 -10.51
CA VAL A 382 -1.34 -10.22 -10.55
C VAL A 382 -1.90 -10.08 -11.94
N THR A 383 -3.22 -10.17 -12.05
CA THR A 383 -3.95 -9.92 -13.30
C THR A 383 -4.54 -8.53 -13.29
N LEU A 384 -4.10 -7.70 -14.23
CA LEU A 384 -4.63 -6.37 -14.49
C LEU A 384 -5.62 -6.45 -15.65
N SER A 385 -6.89 -6.15 -15.39
CA SER A 385 -7.95 -6.08 -16.40
C SER A 385 -8.28 -4.64 -16.75
N TYR A 386 -8.47 -4.37 -18.05
CA TYR A 386 -8.69 -3.03 -18.56
C TYR A 386 -9.56 -3.05 -19.83
N THR A 387 -10.17 -1.92 -20.13
CA THR A 387 -11.03 -1.71 -21.28
C THR A 387 -10.51 -0.57 -22.15
N ALA A 388 -10.96 -0.50 -23.40
CA ALA A 388 -10.63 0.63 -24.27
C ALA A 388 -11.06 1.99 -23.68
N ALA A 389 -12.11 2.01 -22.84
CA ALA A 389 -12.57 3.23 -22.16
C ALA A 389 -11.60 3.72 -21.08
N ASP A 390 -10.82 2.81 -20.46
CA ASP A 390 -9.80 3.16 -19.46
C ASP A 390 -8.63 3.95 -20.08
N PHE A 391 -8.51 3.92 -21.41
CA PHE A 391 -7.50 4.64 -22.18
C PHE A 391 -8.10 5.44 -23.34
N ALA A 392 -9.32 5.96 -23.15
CA ALA A 392 -9.89 6.90 -24.11
C ALA A 392 -8.86 8.00 -24.39
N TYR A 393 -8.60 8.30 -25.67
CA TYR A 393 -7.62 9.30 -26.13
C TYR A 393 -6.14 8.88 -26.13
N LEU A 394 -5.79 7.59 -26.12
CA LEU A 394 -4.43 7.13 -26.44
C LEU A 394 -4.13 7.40 -27.93
N PRO A 395 -3.26 8.38 -28.27
CA PRO A 395 -3.02 8.76 -29.66
C PRO A 395 -2.47 7.59 -30.47
N GLN A 396 -2.67 7.57 -31.78
CA GLN A 396 -2.09 6.54 -32.63
C GLN A 396 -0.56 6.41 -32.43
N GLY A 397 -0.11 5.21 -32.06
CA GLY A 397 1.30 4.94 -31.74
C GLY A 397 1.79 5.50 -30.40
N GLY A 398 0.91 6.13 -29.63
CA GLY A 398 1.16 6.57 -28.26
C GLY A 398 1.22 5.43 -27.24
N SER A 399 1.66 5.78 -26.04
CA SER A 399 1.72 4.87 -24.89
C SER A 399 1.29 5.56 -23.61
N ASP A 400 0.61 4.84 -22.73
CA ASP A 400 0.27 5.28 -21.37
C ASP A 400 0.67 4.21 -20.37
N THR A 401 1.12 4.59 -19.18
CA THR A 401 1.68 3.67 -18.19
C THR A 401 0.88 3.71 -16.90
N MET A 402 0.31 2.57 -16.54
CA MET A 402 -0.26 2.36 -15.21
C MET A 402 0.82 1.89 -14.25
N SER A 403 0.72 2.31 -13.00
CA SER A 403 1.57 1.80 -11.93
C SER A 403 0.77 1.46 -10.69
N PHE A 404 1.22 0.46 -9.96
CA PHE A 404 0.70 0.10 -8.64
C PHE A 404 1.87 -0.36 -7.76
N THR A 405 1.70 -0.20 -6.45
CA THR A 405 2.69 -0.65 -5.47
C THR A 405 2.20 -1.90 -4.75
N TYR A 406 3.12 -2.80 -4.49
CA TYR A 406 2.86 -4.04 -3.78
C TYR A 406 3.95 -4.28 -2.74
N ARG A 407 3.60 -5.10 -1.76
CA ARG A 407 4.48 -5.58 -0.69
C ARG A 407 4.62 -7.07 -0.80
N VAL A 408 5.85 -7.55 -0.79
CA VAL A 408 6.16 -8.97 -0.62
C VAL A 408 6.49 -9.20 0.85
N THR A 409 6.00 -10.31 1.39
CA THR A 409 6.32 -10.78 2.74
C THR A 409 6.76 -12.24 2.68
N ASP A 410 7.94 -12.54 3.20
CA ASP A 410 8.45 -13.90 3.31
C ASP A 410 7.85 -14.67 4.50
N ALA A 411 8.28 -15.93 4.66
CA ALA A 411 7.84 -16.83 5.72
C ALA A 411 8.08 -16.23 7.12
N ASP A 412 9.21 -15.54 7.27
CA ASP A 412 9.75 -15.02 8.52
C ASP A 412 9.13 -13.66 8.91
N GLY A 413 8.52 -12.98 7.95
CA GLY A 413 7.70 -11.78 8.15
C GLY A 413 8.34 -10.48 7.68
N ASP A 414 9.50 -10.53 7.02
CA ASP A 414 10.18 -9.36 6.48
C ASP A 414 9.46 -8.85 5.23
N THR A 415 9.60 -7.56 4.94
CA THR A 415 8.79 -6.91 3.90
C THR A 415 9.59 -6.03 2.96
N GLY A 416 9.32 -6.17 1.66
CA GLY A 416 9.86 -5.33 0.59
C GLY A 416 8.74 -4.71 -0.24
N ASP A 417 8.83 -3.40 -0.50
CA ASP A 417 7.87 -2.67 -1.34
C ASP A 417 8.47 -2.38 -2.72
N ALA A 418 7.73 -2.69 -3.78
CA ALA A 418 8.13 -2.42 -5.16
C ALA A 418 7.00 -1.81 -5.99
N THR A 419 7.35 -1.28 -7.17
CA THR A 419 6.40 -0.71 -8.12
C THR A 419 6.34 -1.54 -9.39
N ALA A 420 5.16 -2.08 -9.70
CA ALA A 420 4.89 -2.70 -10.99
C ALA A 420 4.36 -1.66 -11.98
N ARG A 421 4.85 -1.69 -13.22
CA ARG A 421 4.44 -0.79 -14.31
C ARG A 421 3.92 -1.57 -15.51
N VAL A 422 2.76 -1.17 -16.03
CA VAL A 422 2.23 -1.70 -17.28
C VAL A 422 2.12 -0.58 -18.30
N THR A 423 2.95 -0.62 -19.32
CA THR A 423 2.89 0.33 -20.43
C THR A 423 1.97 -0.21 -21.53
N MET A 424 0.85 0.46 -21.74
CA MET A 424 -0.04 0.23 -22.86
C MET A 424 0.53 0.85 -24.11
N THR A 425 0.46 0.11 -25.21
CA THR A 425 0.92 0.56 -26.54
C THR A 425 -0.11 0.23 -27.60
N GLY A 426 -0.07 0.97 -28.71
CA GLY A 426 -0.90 0.68 -29.87
C GLY A 426 -2.28 1.34 -29.85
N GLY A 427 -2.34 2.62 -29.47
CA GLY A 427 -3.48 3.47 -29.79
C GLY A 427 -3.87 3.30 -31.27
N VAL A 428 -5.17 3.14 -31.52
CA VAL A 428 -5.75 2.99 -32.86
C VAL A 428 -6.21 4.35 -33.34
N ASN A 429 -6.11 4.63 -34.65
CA ASN A 429 -6.59 5.88 -35.21
C ASN A 429 -8.12 5.96 -35.09
N ASP A 430 -8.61 6.87 -34.27
CA ASP A 430 -10.02 7.18 -34.08
C ASP A 430 -10.52 8.12 -35.18
N ALA A 431 -11.80 7.99 -35.56
CA ALA A 431 -12.41 8.93 -36.49
C ALA A 431 -12.72 10.28 -35.81
N PRO A 432 -12.84 11.38 -36.57
CA PRO A 432 -13.27 12.65 -36.03
C PRO A 432 -14.58 12.51 -35.23
N SER A 433 -14.65 13.13 -34.05
CA SER A 433 -15.75 12.92 -33.09
C SER A 433 -16.92 13.90 -33.28
N SER A 434 -16.65 15.07 -33.89
CA SER A 434 -17.65 16.10 -34.13
C SER A 434 -17.27 17.00 -35.30
N VAL A 435 -18.28 17.60 -35.92
CA VAL A 435 -18.12 18.64 -36.95
C VAL A 435 -19.05 19.80 -36.59
N SER A 436 -18.53 21.03 -36.68
CA SER A 436 -19.29 22.26 -36.49
C SER A 436 -19.11 23.20 -37.67
N LEU A 437 -20.13 24.01 -37.96
CA LEU A 437 -20.10 25.08 -38.95
C LEU A 437 -20.26 26.43 -38.23
N THR A 438 -19.26 27.28 -38.29
CA THR A 438 -19.34 28.66 -37.83
C THR A 438 -19.81 29.54 -38.99
N GLY A 439 -20.90 30.29 -38.80
CA GLY A 439 -21.69 30.92 -39.87
C GLY A 439 -22.95 30.10 -40.14
N GLY A 440 -23.16 29.68 -41.39
CA GLY A 440 -24.27 28.77 -41.72
C GLY A 440 -25.52 29.45 -42.26
N SER A 441 -25.41 30.70 -42.72
CA SER A 441 -26.47 31.39 -43.43
C SER A 441 -25.93 32.09 -44.66
N VAL A 442 -26.68 32.06 -45.77
CA VAL A 442 -26.30 32.73 -47.03
C VAL A 442 -27.54 33.38 -47.63
N ARG A 443 -27.38 34.55 -48.23
CA ARG A 443 -28.49 35.19 -48.96
C ARG A 443 -28.76 34.47 -50.26
N GLU A 444 -30.02 34.40 -50.64
CA GLU A 444 -30.40 33.89 -51.96
C GLU A 444 -29.82 34.74 -53.10
N ASN A 445 -29.87 34.22 -54.32
CA ASN A 445 -29.44 34.90 -55.55
C ASN A 445 -27.96 35.32 -55.61
N LEU A 446 -27.16 35.06 -54.58
CA LEU A 446 -25.71 35.22 -54.62
C LEU A 446 -25.09 34.22 -55.60
N ALA A 447 -24.03 34.66 -56.27
CA ALA A 447 -23.32 33.85 -57.24
C ALA A 447 -22.73 32.58 -56.60
N ALA A 448 -22.55 31.54 -57.42
CA ALA A 448 -21.76 30.38 -57.04
C ALA A 448 -20.35 30.81 -56.59
N GLY A 449 -19.82 30.12 -55.57
CA GLY A 449 -18.57 30.43 -54.89
C GLY A 449 -18.72 31.29 -53.64
N THR A 450 -19.95 31.59 -53.21
CA THR A 450 -20.19 32.39 -52.00
C THR A 450 -19.93 31.56 -50.74
N VAL A 451 -19.12 32.08 -49.81
CA VAL A 451 -18.82 31.42 -48.53
C VAL A 451 -20.05 31.46 -47.62
N VAL A 452 -20.46 30.28 -47.14
CA VAL A 452 -21.56 30.07 -46.21
C VAL A 452 -21.06 30.07 -44.76
N GLY A 453 -19.86 29.53 -44.53
CA GLY A 453 -19.24 29.45 -43.22
C GLY A 453 -17.97 28.60 -43.21
N THR A 454 -17.35 28.47 -42.04
CA THR A 454 -16.11 27.72 -41.83
C THR A 454 -16.40 26.46 -41.02
N LEU A 455 -15.90 25.32 -41.51
CA LEU A 455 -15.99 24.02 -40.88
C LEU A 455 -14.80 23.79 -39.93
N SER A 456 -15.09 23.16 -38.80
CA SER A 456 -14.09 22.64 -37.86
C SER A 456 -14.54 21.29 -37.31
N ALA A 457 -13.58 20.47 -36.87
CA ALA A 457 -13.83 19.17 -36.27
C ALA A 457 -12.90 18.95 -35.08
N ILE A 458 -13.33 18.08 -34.16
CA ILE A 458 -12.49 17.60 -33.06
C ILE A 458 -12.14 16.15 -33.37
N ASP A 459 -10.85 15.90 -33.56
CA ASP A 459 -10.32 14.55 -33.68
C ASP A 459 -9.72 14.10 -32.33
N PRO A 460 -10.11 12.93 -31.79
CA PRO A 460 -9.57 12.42 -30.53
C PRO A 460 -8.05 12.27 -30.50
N ASP A 461 -7.43 11.96 -31.64
CA ASP A 461 -5.98 11.80 -31.77
C ASP A 461 -5.26 13.14 -32.04
N GLY A 462 -6.02 14.22 -32.28
CA GLY A 462 -5.50 15.52 -32.66
C GLY A 462 -5.09 15.61 -34.13
N ASP A 463 -5.51 14.65 -34.95
CA ASP A 463 -5.20 14.58 -36.38
C ASP A 463 -5.85 15.72 -37.19
N ALA A 464 -5.20 16.07 -38.31
CA ALA A 464 -5.71 17.10 -39.20
C ALA A 464 -6.92 16.57 -40.00
N VAL A 465 -8.03 17.31 -39.97
CA VAL A 465 -9.30 16.89 -40.60
C VAL A 465 -9.56 17.63 -41.92
N SER A 466 -9.95 16.88 -42.93
CA SER A 466 -10.44 17.36 -44.23
C SER A 466 -11.95 17.15 -44.37
N PHE A 467 -12.63 17.99 -45.16
CA PHE A 467 -14.09 17.95 -45.30
C PHE A 467 -14.54 17.80 -46.76
N ALA A 468 -15.63 17.08 -46.98
CA ALA A 468 -16.30 16.97 -48.28
C ALA A 468 -17.83 17.03 -48.13
N VAL A 469 -18.52 17.63 -49.10
CA VAL A 469 -19.99 17.57 -49.16
C VAL A 469 -20.42 16.20 -49.66
N THR A 470 -21.38 15.59 -48.97
CA THR A 470 -21.99 14.31 -49.32
C THR A 470 -23.51 14.46 -49.51
N GLY A 471 -24.12 13.45 -50.12
CA GLY A 471 -25.58 13.42 -50.32
C GLY A 471 -26.09 14.26 -51.49
N ASP A 472 -27.38 14.56 -51.47
CA ASP A 472 -28.12 15.18 -52.57
C ASP A 472 -27.79 16.67 -52.78
N LYS A 473 -27.20 17.33 -51.77
CA LYS A 473 -26.84 18.75 -51.81
C LYS A 473 -25.45 19.04 -52.39
N ALA A 474 -24.70 18.04 -52.84
CA ALA A 474 -23.40 18.21 -53.51
C ALA A 474 -23.47 18.99 -54.85
N SER A 475 -24.67 19.18 -55.40
CA SER A 475 -24.93 20.05 -56.55
C SER A 475 -25.07 21.53 -56.17
N LEU A 476 -25.41 21.82 -54.91
CA LEU A 476 -25.66 23.17 -54.38
C LEU A 476 -24.51 23.71 -53.53
N PHE A 477 -23.70 22.83 -52.93
CA PHE A 477 -22.58 23.20 -52.07
C PHE A 477 -21.32 22.40 -52.36
N GLU A 478 -20.17 22.99 -52.07
CA GLU A 478 -18.88 22.33 -52.05
C GLU A 478 -18.02 22.84 -50.90
N VAL A 479 -16.93 22.12 -50.58
CA VAL A 479 -15.95 22.56 -49.60
C VAL A 479 -14.69 23.03 -50.33
N VAL A 480 -14.20 24.21 -49.98
CA VAL A 480 -12.92 24.77 -50.44
C VAL A 480 -12.03 25.00 -49.21
N GLY A 481 -10.99 24.19 -49.04
CA GLY A 481 -10.19 24.19 -47.81
C GLY A 481 -11.02 23.71 -46.61
N ASN A 482 -11.29 24.61 -45.67
CA ASN A 482 -12.22 24.39 -44.56
C ASN A 482 -13.48 25.27 -44.65
N GLN A 483 -13.77 25.87 -45.80
CA GLN A 483 -14.97 26.70 -45.99
C GLN A 483 -16.04 25.95 -46.78
N LEU A 484 -17.29 26.01 -46.30
CA LEU A 484 -18.45 25.57 -47.05
C LEU A 484 -18.87 26.71 -47.98
N VAL A 485 -18.96 26.46 -49.28
CA VAL A 485 -19.29 27.46 -50.31
C VAL A 485 -20.45 27.00 -51.19
N THR A 486 -21.21 27.95 -51.73
CA THR A 486 -22.29 27.64 -52.68
C THR A 486 -21.71 27.23 -54.04
N LYS A 487 -22.34 26.29 -54.72
CA LYS A 487 -22.00 25.83 -56.08
C LYS A 487 -23.01 26.27 -57.14
N ALA A 488 -24.19 26.67 -56.67
CA ALA A 488 -25.26 27.27 -57.46
C ALA A 488 -25.87 28.43 -56.67
N SER A 489 -26.59 29.30 -57.35
CA SER A 489 -27.46 30.28 -56.68
C SER A 489 -28.56 29.53 -55.92
N LEU A 490 -28.83 29.97 -54.69
CA LEU A 490 -29.94 29.48 -53.89
C LEU A 490 -31.16 30.39 -54.06
N ASP A 491 -32.33 29.85 -53.79
CA ASP A 491 -33.64 30.47 -53.96
C ASP A 491 -34.45 30.21 -52.68
N TYR A 492 -34.83 31.29 -51.99
CA TYR A 492 -35.50 31.21 -50.70
C TYR A 492 -36.92 30.63 -50.82
N GLU A 493 -37.67 31.00 -51.86
CA GLU A 493 -39.02 30.50 -52.12
C GLU A 493 -39.04 29.00 -52.41
N THR A 494 -37.95 28.48 -53.00
CA THR A 494 -37.79 27.04 -53.20
C THR A 494 -37.46 26.32 -51.88
N ALA A 495 -36.53 26.85 -51.10
CA ALA A 495 -36.15 26.27 -49.81
C ALA A 495 -35.51 27.32 -48.87
N THR A 496 -36.14 27.52 -47.72
CA THR A 496 -35.62 28.45 -46.69
C THR A 496 -34.38 27.93 -45.97
N GLN A 497 -34.08 26.63 -46.08
CA GLN A 497 -32.88 26.01 -45.52
C GLN A 497 -32.48 24.74 -46.27
N HIS A 498 -31.21 24.38 -46.19
CA HIS A 498 -30.66 23.13 -46.72
C HIS A 498 -29.91 22.36 -45.63
N VAL A 499 -30.26 21.09 -45.44
CA VAL A 499 -29.46 20.15 -44.67
C VAL A 499 -28.38 19.60 -45.59
N VAL A 500 -27.13 19.98 -45.35
CA VAL A 500 -25.98 19.63 -46.17
C VAL A 500 -25.24 18.47 -45.51
N GLY A 501 -25.22 17.31 -46.17
CA GLY A 501 -24.41 16.17 -45.74
C GLY A 501 -22.92 16.52 -45.85
N LEU A 502 -22.16 16.15 -44.84
CA LEU A 502 -20.70 16.35 -44.78
C LEU A 502 -20.02 15.03 -44.37
N ARG A 503 -18.84 14.82 -44.93
CA ARG A 503 -17.87 13.83 -44.46
C ARG A 503 -16.62 14.54 -43.96
N ALA A 504 -16.32 14.40 -42.68
CA ALA A 504 -15.02 14.72 -42.12
C ALA A 504 -14.11 13.49 -42.23
N THR A 505 -12.88 13.66 -42.68
CA THR A 505 -11.87 12.59 -42.82
C THR A 505 -10.58 13.04 -42.18
N ASP A 506 -10.06 12.28 -41.22
CA ASP A 506 -8.74 12.55 -40.64
C ASP A 506 -7.60 12.32 -41.65
N SER A 507 -6.36 12.60 -41.25
CA SER A 507 -5.19 12.45 -42.11
C SER A 507 -4.85 11.00 -42.47
N HIS A 508 -5.44 10.02 -41.80
CA HIS A 508 -5.17 8.59 -41.95
C HIS A 508 -6.34 7.81 -42.57
N GLY A 509 -7.45 8.49 -42.86
CA GLY A 509 -8.58 8.00 -43.64
C GLY A 509 -9.81 7.54 -42.85
N ALA A 510 -9.87 7.67 -41.52
CA ALA A 510 -11.11 7.40 -40.80
C ALA A 510 -12.08 8.59 -40.92
N THR A 511 -13.38 8.29 -40.96
CA THR A 511 -14.39 9.25 -41.43
C THR A 511 -15.58 9.37 -40.50
N LEU A 512 -16.07 10.59 -40.30
CA LEU A 512 -17.37 10.89 -39.70
C LEU A 512 -18.31 11.52 -40.73
N ASP A 513 -19.42 10.83 -41.01
CA ASP A 513 -20.52 11.40 -41.78
C ASP A 513 -21.53 12.09 -40.86
N THR A 514 -21.86 13.33 -41.18
CA THR A 514 -22.81 14.15 -40.43
C THR A 514 -23.51 15.14 -41.37
N SER A 515 -24.28 16.07 -40.84
CA SER A 515 -24.88 17.14 -41.63
C SER A 515 -24.90 18.45 -40.88
N VAL A 516 -24.79 19.55 -41.61
CA VAL A 516 -24.97 20.91 -41.10
C VAL A 516 -26.18 21.54 -41.78
N THR A 517 -26.87 22.43 -41.07
CA THR A 517 -28.00 23.17 -41.65
C THR A 517 -27.52 24.53 -42.13
N VAL A 518 -27.79 24.84 -43.40
CA VAL A 518 -27.55 26.14 -44.01
C VAL A 518 -28.87 26.87 -44.15
N GLN A 519 -29.00 28.04 -43.53
CA GLN A 519 -30.16 28.91 -43.67
C GLN A 519 -30.03 29.76 -44.95
N VAL A 520 -31.11 29.87 -45.72
CA VAL A 520 -31.19 30.80 -46.84
C VAL A 520 -31.89 32.06 -46.35
N ILE A 521 -31.33 33.23 -46.63
CA ILE A 521 -31.90 34.52 -46.24
C ILE A 521 -32.57 35.13 -47.48
N ASP A 522 -33.87 35.43 -47.35
CA ASP A 522 -34.70 36.13 -48.34
C ASP A 522 -34.13 37.53 -48.68
N GLU A 523 -34.04 37.85 -49.99
CA GLU A 523 -33.84 39.22 -50.48
C GLU A 523 -35.04 39.70 -51.30
N VAL A 524 -35.74 40.72 -50.76
CA VAL A 524 -36.89 41.36 -51.41
C VAL A 524 -36.59 41.79 -52.85
N SER A 525 -37.24 41.11 -53.80
CA SER A 525 -37.19 41.41 -55.25
C SER A 525 -37.75 42.80 -55.58
N ARG A 526 -37.19 43.51 -56.57
CA ARG A 526 -37.58 44.87 -56.95
C ARG A 526 -38.04 44.92 -58.41
N LEU A 527 -39.24 45.45 -58.67
CA LEU A 527 -39.78 45.63 -60.02
C LEU A 527 -39.03 46.73 -60.79
N VAL A 528 -38.54 46.42 -62.00
CA VAL A 528 -37.88 47.37 -62.90
C VAL A 528 -38.92 48.17 -63.69
N SER A 529 -38.83 49.50 -63.67
CA SER A 529 -39.81 50.42 -64.28
C SER A 529 -40.07 50.18 -65.77
N TYR A 530 -41.34 50.23 -66.19
CA TYR A 530 -41.77 50.12 -67.59
C TYR A 530 -42.65 51.33 -67.98
N THR A 531 -42.37 51.95 -69.13
CA THR A 531 -43.12 53.12 -69.63
C THR A 531 -43.76 52.79 -70.98
N GLN A 532 -45.08 52.98 -71.11
CA GLN A 532 -45.80 52.86 -72.39
C GLN A 532 -46.73 54.06 -72.59
N SER A 533 -46.75 54.62 -73.79
CA SER A 533 -47.58 55.77 -74.16
C SER A 533 -48.70 55.34 -75.12
N ALA A 534 -49.92 55.80 -74.87
CA ALA A 534 -51.03 55.72 -75.83
C ALA A 534 -51.50 57.13 -76.22
N THR A 535 -51.99 57.28 -77.45
CA THR A 535 -52.55 58.53 -77.96
C THR A 535 -53.99 58.29 -78.40
N GLN A 536 -54.95 59.01 -77.82
CA GLN A 536 -56.35 58.94 -78.23
C GLN A 536 -56.50 59.68 -79.57
N VAL A 537 -56.99 59.00 -80.61
CA VAL A 537 -57.10 59.59 -81.97
C VAL A 537 -58.49 60.18 -82.22
N THR A 538 -59.47 59.95 -81.34
CA THR A 538 -60.84 60.50 -81.45
C THR A 538 -61.52 60.55 -80.07
N ALA A 539 -62.17 61.67 -79.73
CA ALA A 539 -62.89 61.84 -78.46
C ALA A 539 -64.08 60.87 -78.35
N GLY A 540 -64.32 60.29 -77.16
CA GLY A 540 -65.45 59.40 -76.89
C GLY A 540 -65.29 57.91 -77.21
N GLN A 541 -64.08 57.38 -77.45
CA GLN A 541 -63.81 55.94 -77.60
C GLN A 541 -62.88 55.43 -76.51
N ASP A 542 -63.25 54.29 -75.89
CA ASP A 542 -62.41 53.54 -74.95
C ASP A 542 -61.11 53.08 -75.64
N PHE A 543 -59.98 53.18 -74.95
CA PHE A 543 -58.73 52.52 -75.37
C PHE A 543 -58.37 51.42 -74.36
N SER A 544 -57.81 50.31 -74.85
CA SER A 544 -57.28 49.24 -74.01
C SER A 544 -55.76 49.21 -74.13
N LEU A 545 -55.06 49.23 -73.01
CA LEU A 545 -53.60 49.06 -72.95
C LEU A 545 -53.28 47.67 -72.40
N ALA A 546 -52.61 46.82 -73.19
CA ALA A 546 -52.09 45.55 -72.71
C ALA A 546 -50.60 45.69 -72.39
N LEU A 547 -50.23 45.56 -71.11
CA LEU A 547 -48.84 45.48 -70.68
C LEU A 547 -48.39 44.02 -70.73
N ASN A 548 -47.76 43.62 -71.84
CA ASN A 548 -47.15 42.30 -71.97
C ASN A 548 -45.63 42.41 -71.79
N GLY A 549 -45.06 41.62 -70.87
CA GLY A 549 -43.61 41.42 -70.75
C GLY A 549 -42.90 42.08 -69.56
N LEU A 550 -43.58 42.33 -68.44
CA LEU A 550 -42.90 42.65 -67.18
C LEU A 550 -42.25 41.37 -66.63
N LEU A 551 -40.92 41.26 -66.74
CA LEU A 551 -40.14 40.28 -66.01
C LEU A 551 -39.62 40.97 -64.74
N PRO A 552 -39.92 40.48 -63.54
CA PRO A 552 -39.16 40.83 -62.35
C PRO A 552 -37.69 40.40 -62.54
N SER A 553 -36.78 40.91 -61.72
CA SER A 553 -35.34 40.58 -61.80
C SER A 553 -35.04 39.09 -61.62
N ASP A 554 -36.00 38.31 -61.13
CA ASP A 554 -35.99 36.86 -60.95
C ASP A 554 -36.30 36.07 -62.25
N GLY A 555 -36.69 36.75 -63.34
CA GLY A 555 -36.98 36.12 -64.62
C GLY A 555 -38.29 35.31 -64.70
N GLN A 556 -39.17 35.37 -63.70
CA GLN A 556 -40.46 34.67 -63.71
C GLN A 556 -41.56 35.56 -64.30
N ALA A 557 -42.30 35.06 -65.30
CA ALA A 557 -43.28 35.89 -66.02
C ALA A 557 -44.50 36.26 -65.14
N ALA A 558 -44.56 37.51 -64.68
CA ALA A 558 -45.76 38.07 -64.06
C ALA A 558 -46.65 38.73 -65.14
N THR A 559 -47.92 38.33 -65.23
CA THR A 559 -48.89 38.94 -66.16
C THR A 559 -49.67 40.03 -65.41
N LEU A 560 -49.30 41.30 -65.60
CA LEU A 560 -50.09 42.43 -65.08
C LEU A 560 -51.16 42.84 -66.10
N THR A 561 -52.43 42.53 -65.81
CA THR A 561 -53.56 42.97 -66.66
C THR A 561 -54.13 44.28 -66.12
N VAL A 562 -54.05 45.36 -66.89
CA VAL A 562 -54.67 46.65 -66.56
C VAL A 562 -55.84 46.88 -67.51
N ALA A 563 -57.05 47.04 -66.99
CA ALA A 563 -58.22 47.44 -67.77
C ALA A 563 -58.60 48.88 -67.41
N ALA A 564 -58.59 49.77 -68.41
CA ALA A 564 -59.10 51.13 -68.28
C ALA A 564 -60.38 51.25 -69.13
N THR A 565 -61.42 51.87 -68.58
CA THR A 565 -62.67 52.20 -69.29
C THR A 565 -63.06 53.62 -68.91
N GLY A 566 -63.26 54.51 -69.88
CA GLY A 566 -63.62 55.90 -69.61
C GLY A 566 -63.21 56.90 -70.71
N ASP A 567 -64.02 57.96 -70.82
CA ASP A 567 -63.86 59.07 -71.77
C ASP A 567 -62.91 60.15 -71.21
N LEU A 568 -62.13 60.80 -72.07
CA LEU A 568 -61.16 61.85 -71.69
C LEU A 568 -61.82 63.24 -71.52
N ASP A 569 -63.13 63.29 -71.63
CA ASP A 569 -63.90 64.53 -71.63
C ASP A 569 -64.34 64.90 -70.20
N SER A 570 -63.51 65.72 -69.55
CA SER A 570 -63.79 66.56 -68.37
C SER A 570 -64.08 65.93 -66.99
N ASP A 571 -64.38 64.63 -66.85
CA ASP A 571 -64.71 64.03 -65.52
C ASP A 571 -63.68 63.01 -64.98
N GLY A 572 -62.53 62.85 -65.64
CA GLY A 572 -61.39 62.09 -65.12
C GLY A 572 -61.41 60.58 -65.43
N LEU A 573 -60.22 59.99 -65.50
CA LEU A 573 -59.98 58.59 -65.84
C LEU A 573 -60.06 57.71 -64.58
N LEU A 574 -60.93 56.69 -64.58
CA LEU A 574 -60.96 55.67 -63.54
C LEU A 574 -60.09 54.47 -63.96
N ILE A 575 -59.08 54.15 -63.15
CA ILE A 575 -58.21 52.97 -63.34
C ILE A 575 -58.50 51.99 -62.20
N ASN A 576 -59.02 50.80 -62.51
CA ASN A 576 -59.13 49.70 -61.55
C ASN A 576 -57.90 48.81 -61.66
N LEU A 577 -57.12 48.71 -60.58
CA LEU A 577 -55.99 47.79 -60.45
C LEU A 577 -56.42 46.58 -59.60
N LEU A 578 -56.36 45.39 -60.19
CA LEU A 578 -56.52 44.13 -59.45
C LEU A 578 -55.15 43.45 -59.38
N LEU A 579 -54.48 43.56 -58.24
CA LEU A 579 -53.19 42.92 -57.99
C LEU A 579 -53.45 41.53 -57.38
N THR A 580 -52.97 40.47 -58.01
CA THR A 580 -53.09 39.10 -57.46
C THR A 580 -51.92 38.72 -56.55
N ASN A 581 -50.86 39.52 -56.55
CA ASN A 581 -49.62 39.27 -55.82
C ASN A 581 -49.27 40.59 -55.13
N HIS A 582 -49.11 40.59 -53.80
CA HIS A 582 -49.03 41.78 -52.94
C HIS A 582 -47.75 42.62 -53.12
N GLU A 583 -47.50 43.12 -54.33
CA GLU A 583 -46.39 44.03 -54.64
C GLU A 583 -46.88 45.43 -55.03
N TYR A 584 -46.12 46.44 -54.61
CA TYR A 584 -46.44 47.85 -54.78
C TYR A 584 -46.18 48.33 -56.22
N VAL A 585 -47.13 49.06 -56.81
CA VAL A 585 -46.97 49.78 -58.08
C VAL A 585 -46.99 51.28 -57.83
N ALA A 586 -45.94 52.00 -58.23
CA ALA A 586 -45.93 53.46 -58.26
C ALA A 586 -46.16 53.98 -59.69
N LEU A 587 -47.15 54.84 -59.89
CA LEU A 587 -47.44 55.49 -61.18
C LEU A 587 -46.87 56.92 -61.19
N GLY A 588 -46.01 57.24 -62.17
CA GLY A 588 -45.48 58.59 -62.40
C GLY A 588 -45.94 59.16 -63.75
N PHE A 589 -46.45 60.39 -63.76
CA PHE A 589 -46.80 61.11 -65.00
C PHE A 589 -45.61 61.93 -65.49
N ALA A 590 -45.29 61.83 -66.79
CA ALA A 590 -44.15 62.50 -67.38
C ALA A 590 -44.40 64.00 -67.63
N GLY A 591 -43.52 64.84 -67.09
CA GLY A 591 -43.35 66.23 -67.53
C GLY A 591 -43.83 67.31 -66.55
N GLN A 592 -43.13 67.49 -65.43
CA GLN A 592 -42.64 68.76 -64.84
C GLN A 592 -41.97 68.44 -63.49
N SER A 593 -40.77 68.96 -63.27
CA SER A 593 -39.91 68.68 -62.10
C SER A 593 -40.40 69.43 -60.85
N GLN A 594 -40.74 68.73 -59.76
CA GLN A 594 -40.79 69.30 -58.41
C GLN A 594 -40.42 68.28 -57.32
N VAL A 595 -39.60 68.72 -56.38
CA VAL A 595 -39.17 68.02 -55.16
C VAL A 595 -40.37 67.91 -54.22
N LEU A 596 -40.69 66.71 -53.71
CA LEU A 596 -41.77 66.49 -52.75
C LEU A 596 -41.20 66.05 -51.40
N ASP A 597 -41.29 66.95 -50.42
CA ASP A 597 -41.01 66.74 -49.00
C ASP A 597 -42.31 66.25 -48.32
N VAL A 598 -42.26 65.09 -47.67
CA VAL A 598 -43.43 64.44 -47.05
C VAL A 598 -43.21 64.38 -45.54
N GLN A 599 -43.37 65.51 -44.86
CA GLN A 599 -43.42 65.51 -43.39
C GLN A 599 -44.79 65.83 -42.78
N THR A 600 -45.79 66.37 -43.47
CA THR A 600 -47.13 66.56 -42.86
C THR A 600 -48.24 66.80 -43.91
N ALA A 601 -49.13 65.83 -44.17
CA ALA A 601 -50.58 66.01 -44.47
C ALA A 601 -51.26 64.81 -45.18
N ASP A 602 -52.50 64.52 -44.76
CA ASP A 602 -53.44 63.46 -45.21
C ASP A 602 -54.15 63.68 -46.58
N SER A 603 -53.62 64.49 -47.50
CA SER A 603 -54.05 64.49 -48.93
C SER A 603 -53.24 65.47 -49.77
N VAL A 604 -53.04 65.17 -51.07
CA VAL A 604 -52.51 66.10 -52.08
C VAL A 604 -53.48 66.20 -53.26
N LYS A 605 -53.93 67.42 -53.57
CA LYS A 605 -54.63 67.75 -54.83
C LYS A 605 -53.59 68.04 -55.91
N SER A 606 -53.67 67.31 -57.03
CA SER A 606 -53.14 67.76 -58.32
C SER A 606 -54.21 68.57 -59.04
N ALA A 607 -53.82 69.58 -59.83
CA ALA A 607 -54.72 70.54 -60.48
C ALA A 607 -55.75 69.92 -61.46
N ASN A 608 -55.69 68.62 -61.75
CA ASN A 608 -56.64 67.89 -62.59
C ASN A 608 -57.40 66.75 -61.85
N GLY A 609 -57.59 66.85 -60.53
CA GLY A 609 -58.68 66.11 -59.84
C GLY A 609 -58.58 64.58 -59.76
N VAL A 610 -57.40 63.98 -59.96
CA VAL A 610 -57.21 62.52 -59.77
C VAL A 610 -57.25 62.18 -58.28
N VAL A 611 -58.26 61.41 -57.85
CA VAL A 611 -58.38 60.87 -56.49
C VAL A 611 -57.85 59.44 -56.47
N LEU A 612 -56.74 59.20 -55.78
CA LEU A 612 -56.25 57.85 -55.47
C LEU A 612 -56.65 57.50 -54.04
N GLY A 613 -57.60 56.59 -53.87
CA GLY A 613 -57.96 56.06 -52.55
C GLY A 613 -57.02 54.94 -52.13
N LEU A 614 -56.15 55.19 -51.15
CA LEU A 614 -55.33 54.16 -50.50
C LEU A 614 -56.10 53.60 -49.28
N THR A 615 -57.16 52.84 -49.52
CA THR A 615 -57.83 52.06 -48.47
C THR A 615 -57.44 50.60 -48.65
N ASN A 616 -56.31 50.22 -48.02
CA ASN A 616 -55.90 48.87 -47.57
C ASN A 616 -54.37 48.74 -47.60
N LEU A 617 -53.67 49.46 -46.71
CA LEU A 617 -52.29 49.11 -46.35
C LEU A 617 -52.38 48.00 -45.28
N LEU A 618 -52.51 46.74 -45.71
CA LEU A 618 -52.39 45.60 -44.83
C LEU A 618 -50.88 45.31 -44.67
N LEU A 619 -50.28 45.81 -43.59
CA LEU A 619 -48.92 45.43 -43.19
C LEU A 619 -48.92 43.93 -42.88
N GLY A 620 -48.38 43.13 -43.80
CA GLY A 620 -48.12 41.72 -43.57
C GLY A 620 -47.05 41.54 -42.48
N ALA A 621 -47.27 40.57 -41.59
CA ALA A 621 -46.34 40.23 -40.52
C ALA A 621 -44.96 39.88 -41.09
N GLY A 622 -43.94 40.64 -40.68
CA GLY A 622 -42.55 40.47 -41.13
C GLY A 622 -41.80 41.76 -41.46
N SER A 623 -42.44 42.93 -41.38
CA SER A 623 -41.74 44.20 -41.54
C SER A 623 -41.01 44.59 -40.25
N GLU A 624 -39.70 44.32 -40.21
CA GLU A 624 -38.78 44.94 -39.26
C GLU A 624 -38.85 46.47 -39.41
N GLN A 625 -39.55 47.06 -38.45
CA GLN A 625 -39.40 48.41 -37.92
C GLN A 625 -38.28 49.26 -38.56
N VAL A 626 -38.68 50.25 -39.36
CA VAL A 626 -37.90 51.49 -39.52
C VAL A 626 -37.87 52.18 -38.16
N THR A 627 -36.77 52.04 -37.41
CA THR A 627 -36.59 52.74 -36.12
C THR A 627 -35.55 53.84 -36.23
N LEU A 628 -36.04 55.05 -35.98
CA LEU A 628 -35.33 56.31 -35.89
C LEU A 628 -34.35 56.30 -34.70
N ALA A 629 -33.08 56.64 -34.94
CA ALA A 629 -32.11 56.86 -33.89
C ALA A 629 -32.37 58.20 -33.17
N LYS A 630 -32.78 58.15 -31.89
CA LYS A 630 -32.53 59.17 -30.85
C LYS A 630 -32.99 58.66 -29.47
N ALA A 631 -32.07 58.59 -28.51
CA ALA A 631 -32.36 58.26 -27.12
C ALA A 631 -32.72 59.53 -26.32
N TYR A 632 -33.70 59.43 -25.42
CA TYR A 632 -33.97 60.42 -24.37
C TYR A 632 -33.95 59.71 -23.00
N ALA A 633 -33.18 60.26 -22.07
CA ALA A 633 -33.18 59.85 -20.66
C ALA A 633 -34.37 60.49 -19.92
N ILE A 634 -35.09 59.72 -19.12
CA ILE A 634 -36.04 60.23 -18.12
C ILE A 634 -35.63 59.70 -16.76
N SER A 635 -35.26 60.62 -15.87
CA SER A 635 -34.99 60.39 -14.44
C SER A 635 -36.26 60.70 -13.66
N GLY A 636 -36.71 59.79 -12.79
CA GLY A 636 -37.79 60.11 -11.84
C GLY A 636 -38.48 58.89 -11.22
N SER A 637 -37.84 58.32 -10.20
CA SER A 637 -38.42 57.62 -9.04
C SER A 637 -39.11 56.25 -9.22
N ALA A 638 -38.44 55.26 -8.63
CA ALA A 638 -38.89 53.96 -8.11
C ALA A 638 -39.34 52.87 -9.10
N MET A 639 -38.37 52.11 -9.61
CA MET A 639 -38.55 50.68 -9.87
C MET A 639 -37.50 49.88 -9.12
N GLN A 640 -37.96 48.95 -8.28
CA GLN A 640 -37.13 47.97 -7.59
C GLN A 640 -36.70 46.88 -8.57
N ALA A 641 -35.43 46.48 -8.50
CA ALA A 641 -34.86 45.39 -9.27
C ALA A 641 -34.56 44.21 -8.32
N GLU A 642 -35.10 43.03 -8.61
CA GLU A 642 -34.59 41.76 -8.09
C GLU A 642 -34.00 40.97 -9.25
N ALA A 643 -32.79 40.45 -9.06
CA ALA A 643 -32.04 39.72 -10.05
C ALA A 643 -32.20 38.21 -9.84
N ALA A 644 -32.69 37.52 -10.86
CA ALA A 644 -32.41 36.11 -11.09
C ALA A 644 -32.31 35.90 -12.62
N ASP A 645 -31.19 35.35 -13.07
CA ASP A 645 -30.97 34.76 -14.41
C ASP A 645 -31.14 35.69 -15.63
N GLY A 646 -30.55 36.89 -15.56
CA GLY A 646 -30.08 37.63 -16.74
C GLY A 646 -31.15 38.29 -17.63
N THR A 647 -32.42 38.35 -17.22
CA THR A 647 -33.48 39.06 -17.96
C THR A 647 -34.16 40.14 -17.11
N LEU A 648 -34.09 41.40 -17.55
CA LEU A 648 -34.78 42.53 -16.93
C LEU A 648 -36.11 42.79 -17.65
N THR A 649 -37.24 42.53 -16.98
CA THR A 649 -38.57 42.85 -17.52
C THR A 649 -39.06 44.16 -16.91
N VAL A 650 -39.32 45.17 -17.73
CA VAL A 650 -39.86 46.48 -17.31
C VAL A 650 -41.23 46.68 -17.95
N THR A 651 -42.25 46.93 -17.14
CA THR A 651 -43.60 47.29 -17.60
C THR A 651 -43.85 48.76 -17.32
N ALA A 652 -44.12 49.56 -18.36
CA ALA A 652 -44.43 50.98 -18.21
C ALA A 652 -45.72 51.36 -18.96
N ASP A 653 -46.61 52.06 -18.26
CA ASP A 653 -47.91 52.56 -18.72
C ASP A 653 -47.75 53.88 -19.51
N LEU A 654 -48.35 53.98 -20.70
CA LEU A 654 -48.15 55.10 -21.64
C LEU A 654 -49.44 55.86 -21.98
N SER A 655 -50.37 56.03 -21.03
CA SER A 655 -51.43 57.03 -21.18
C SER A 655 -50.93 58.44 -20.83
N SER A 656 -50.55 59.23 -21.84
CA SER A 656 -50.62 60.71 -21.95
C SER A 656 -49.34 61.45 -22.37
N THR A 657 -49.59 62.45 -23.21
CA THR A 657 -48.68 63.29 -24.01
C THR A 657 -47.97 64.38 -23.19
N VAL A 658 -46.67 64.60 -23.41
CA VAL A 658 -46.00 65.89 -23.06
C VAL A 658 -45.00 66.30 -24.14
N ASN A 659 -45.06 67.57 -24.49
CA ASN A 659 -44.32 68.27 -25.54
C ASN A 659 -43.20 69.11 -24.89
N ALA A 660 -41.93 69.02 -25.34
CA ALA A 660 -40.89 69.97 -24.95
C ALA A 660 -39.67 70.00 -25.91
N ASN A 661 -39.33 71.20 -26.38
CA ASN A 661 -38.11 71.59 -27.11
C ASN A 661 -36.86 71.57 -26.20
N ILE A 662 -35.63 71.47 -26.73
CA ILE A 662 -34.44 72.23 -26.26
C ILE A 662 -33.18 72.09 -27.18
N ASP A 663 -32.46 73.22 -27.18
CA ASP A 663 -31.22 73.72 -27.80
C ASP A 663 -29.93 72.88 -27.57
N SER A 664 -28.98 73.02 -28.50
CA SER A 664 -27.70 72.29 -28.58
C SER A 664 -26.52 73.22 -28.28
N ARG A 665 -25.82 73.01 -27.16
CA ARG A 665 -24.46 73.55 -26.94
C ARG A 665 -23.64 72.59 -26.10
N ASP A 666 -22.72 71.92 -26.78
CA ASP A 666 -21.31 71.73 -26.41
C ASP A 666 -20.80 70.44 -27.04
N GLY A 667 -19.77 70.57 -27.88
CA GLY A 667 -19.12 69.45 -28.52
C GLY A 667 -18.27 68.67 -27.53
N VAL A 668 -18.20 67.35 -27.72
CA VAL A 668 -16.97 66.62 -28.02
C VAL A 668 -17.30 65.13 -28.26
N THR A 669 -16.64 64.62 -29.28
CA THR A 669 -16.51 63.24 -29.77
C THR A 669 -15.96 62.27 -28.71
N VAL A 670 -16.35 60.99 -28.75
CA VAL A 670 -15.45 59.81 -28.90
C VAL A 670 -16.16 58.47 -28.61
N THR A 671 -16.06 57.61 -29.63
CA THR A 671 -15.83 56.14 -29.67
C THR A 671 -16.69 55.18 -28.87
N LEU A 672 -17.30 54.24 -29.61
CA LEU A 672 -17.45 52.84 -29.18
C LEU A 672 -17.21 51.91 -30.37
N SER A 673 -16.14 51.11 -30.29
CA SER A 673 -15.86 49.96 -31.16
C SER A 673 -16.01 48.67 -30.37
N TYR A 674 -16.79 47.76 -30.97
CA TYR A 674 -16.83 46.29 -30.87
C TYR A 674 -16.95 45.56 -29.53
N TYR A 675 -17.97 44.71 -29.44
CA TYR A 675 -17.80 43.27 -29.24
C TYR A 675 -18.74 42.51 -30.19
N ALA A 676 -18.16 41.58 -30.95
CA ALA A 676 -18.85 40.52 -31.66
C ALA A 676 -18.99 39.29 -30.75
N LEU A 677 -19.99 38.46 -31.03
CA LEU A 677 -20.13 37.01 -30.74
C LEU A 677 -21.61 36.67 -31.00
N VAL A 678 -22.00 35.71 -31.84
CA VAL A 678 -21.31 34.73 -32.70
C VAL A 678 -22.08 34.66 -34.01
#